data_AF-A0A2I0HYA8-F1
#
_entry.id   AF-A0A2I0HYA8-F1
#
_cell.length_a   1.000
_cell.length_b   1.000
_cell.length_c   1.000
_cell.angle_alpha   90.00
_cell.angle_beta   90.00
_cell.angle_gamma   90.00
#
_symmetry.space_group_name_H-M   'P 1'
#
loop_
_entity.id
_entity.type
_entity.pdbx_description
1 polymer ?
#
loop_
_entity_poly.entity_id
_entity_poly.type
_entity_poly.pdbx_seq_one_letter_code
_entity_poly.pdbx_strand_id
1 'polypeptide(L)'
;NEGREYVLRRILRRAVRYGSEVLKAQEGFFNGLVAVVVKLMGDVFPELKQHEVRIREIIAEEEASFGKTLLKGIEKFKKAAQDVQGKILSGQEAFLLWDTYGFPLDLTQLMAEERGLVVDVQGFNSAMEEARERSRSVQIKQNGGAIVMDADATSSLHKKGVAATDDSLKFIWFQDHKSTIRAIYTGNEFLENASCGDEVGLVLETTSFYAEQGGQICDTGLLEGPFGSFEVCNVQIYGGFVLHIGSLSTEAGGMTVGDEVICKEVLGNHVDQKGSIVLPDKLRFDFSHGKQVETELMRKIESIVNEQIKAELDVFAKEATLSEAKRINGLRAVFGEIYPDPVRVVSIGRKVEDLLSDPDNEAWLSYSAELCGGTHISNTREAKAFALVSEESVAKGIRRMTAFTADCALKAFELADSLGQEINDAYKIEGSMLEKKVASLKSRVEAAQIPASRKANIKTKMTALQAEVKKAQKKIAEANVKKAVGEAMKAAESAASDGKGFCVCRVDVGQDAAAVREAVLKARDQKGLSVMVFSTDEASNKVVVCAAVPQGNGKGKELEVSEWVAAAMQPINGRSGKGKAGLASGQDFSIVCCWSISFVRYIKFRSMYLLALWDLEKLECGGLIDVGSRKTVFSVVIPLPGAIAVISGKRDIVGSACLPHTDKMAQDQSYY
;
A
#
# COMPACT_ATOMS: atom_id res chain seq x y z
N ASN A 1 -6.39 -12.04 20.86
CA ASN A 1 -6.03 -12.98 21.95
C ASN A 1 -6.96 -12.76 23.14
N GLU A 2 -8.28 -12.87 22.92
CA GLU A 2 -9.30 -12.47 23.90
C GLU A 2 -10.47 -13.46 23.88
N GLY A 3 -11.46 -13.27 24.77
CA GLY A 3 -12.66 -14.09 24.82
C GLY A 3 -12.42 -15.57 25.19
N ARG A 4 -13.41 -16.42 24.88
CA ARG A 4 -13.41 -17.85 25.25
C ARG A 4 -12.26 -18.63 24.60
N GLU A 5 -11.89 -18.29 23.36
CA GLU A 5 -10.78 -18.93 22.65
C GLU A 5 -9.42 -18.71 23.31
N TYR A 6 -9.20 -17.55 23.94
CA TYR A 6 -7.96 -17.27 24.65
C TYR A 6 -7.77 -18.22 25.84
N VAL A 7 -8.86 -18.59 26.53
CA VAL A 7 -8.82 -19.58 27.62
C VAL A 7 -8.40 -20.95 27.09
N LEU A 8 -8.94 -21.39 25.95
CA LEU A 8 -8.56 -22.66 25.32
C LEU A 8 -7.09 -22.65 24.85
N ARG A 9 -6.66 -21.57 24.18
CA ARG A 9 -5.27 -21.41 23.74
C ARG A 9 -4.29 -21.33 24.92
N ARG A 10 -4.67 -20.71 26.05
CA ARG A 10 -3.89 -20.70 27.30
C ARG A 10 -3.67 -22.10 27.86
N ILE A 11 -4.75 -22.89 27.97
CA ILE A 11 -4.69 -24.27 28.46
C ILE A 11 -3.79 -25.13 27.55
N LEU A 12 -3.99 -25.05 26.23
CA LEU A 12 -3.18 -25.81 25.27
C LEU A 12 -1.70 -25.42 25.33
N ARG A 13 -1.36 -24.12 25.38
CA ARG A 13 0.04 -23.66 25.44
C ARG A 13 0.75 -24.10 26.73
N ARG A 14 0.04 -24.08 27.86
CA ARG A 14 0.54 -24.62 29.14
C ARG A 14 0.79 -26.14 29.05
N ALA A 15 -0.12 -26.89 28.44
CA ALA A 15 0.04 -28.32 28.22
C ALA A 15 1.22 -28.64 27.27
N VAL A 16 1.37 -27.90 26.17
CA VAL A 16 2.49 -28.04 25.22
C VAL A 16 3.84 -27.72 25.87
N ARG A 17 3.94 -26.67 26.71
CA ARG A 17 5.16 -26.42 27.49
C ARG A 17 5.49 -27.62 28.37
N TYR A 18 4.53 -28.14 29.13
CA TYR A 18 4.73 -29.27 30.04
C TYR A 18 5.15 -30.56 29.29
N GLY A 19 4.49 -30.84 28.15
CA GLY A 19 4.88 -31.94 27.26
C GLY A 19 6.32 -31.81 26.75
N SER A 20 6.74 -30.60 26.38
CA SER A 20 8.07 -30.34 25.84
C SER A 20 9.19 -30.33 26.91
N GLU A 21 9.05 -29.55 27.98
CA GLU A 21 10.13 -29.40 28.98
C GLU A 21 10.16 -30.53 30.02
N VAL A 22 8.99 -31.06 30.44
CA VAL A 22 8.91 -32.07 31.52
C VAL A 22 8.83 -33.50 30.95
N LEU A 23 7.92 -33.75 30.02
CA LEU A 23 7.75 -35.11 29.43
C LEU A 23 8.72 -35.40 28.28
N LYS A 24 9.43 -34.39 27.76
CA LYS A 24 10.33 -34.48 26.59
C LYS A 24 9.66 -35.07 25.35
N ALA A 25 8.35 -34.85 25.21
CA ALA A 25 7.57 -35.29 24.06
C ALA A 25 7.93 -34.51 22.80
N GLN A 26 7.75 -35.15 21.64
CA GLN A 26 7.96 -34.52 20.33
C GLN A 26 6.75 -33.67 19.90
N GLU A 27 6.95 -32.80 18.91
CA GLU A 27 5.91 -31.96 18.31
C GLU A 27 4.77 -32.82 17.73
N GLY A 28 3.52 -32.43 17.99
CA GLY A 28 2.33 -33.20 17.59
C GLY A 28 1.83 -34.22 18.64
N PHE A 29 2.40 -34.22 19.85
CA PHE A 29 1.99 -35.10 20.95
C PHE A 29 0.51 -34.91 21.33
N PHE A 30 0.01 -33.66 21.41
CA PHE A 30 -1.38 -33.43 21.78
C PHE A 30 -2.37 -33.75 20.64
N ASN A 31 -1.99 -33.57 19.36
CA ASN A 31 -2.75 -34.13 18.23
C ASN A 31 -2.93 -35.65 18.36
N GLY A 32 -1.86 -36.38 18.71
CA GLY A 32 -1.89 -37.83 18.89
C GLY A 32 -2.86 -38.29 19.99
N LEU A 33 -3.02 -37.50 21.05
CA LEU A 33 -3.95 -37.80 22.15
C LEU A 33 -5.44 -37.64 21.77
N VAL A 34 -5.78 -36.81 20.77
CA VAL A 34 -7.19 -36.56 20.41
C VAL A 34 -7.93 -37.86 20.06
N ALA A 35 -7.32 -38.73 19.25
CA ALA A 35 -7.93 -40.01 18.87
C ALA A 35 -8.21 -40.93 20.08
N VAL A 36 -7.39 -40.83 21.14
CA VAL A 36 -7.59 -41.57 22.39
C VAL A 36 -8.77 -41.00 23.18
N VAL A 37 -8.89 -39.67 23.24
CA VAL A 37 -10.02 -38.98 23.89
C VAL A 37 -11.33 -39.25 23.14
N VAL A 38 -11.35 -39.17 21.81
CA VAL A 38 -12.51 -39.50 20.96
C VAL A 38 -12.94 -40.96 21.16
N LYS A 39 -11.98 -41.89 21.28
CA LYS A 39 -12.27 -43.30 21.58
C LYS A 39 -12.83 -43.53 22.99
N LEU A 40 -12.42 -42.74 23.99
CA LEU A 40 -12.86 -42.89 25.39
C LEU A 40 -14.18 -42.16 25.69
N MET A 41 -14.44 -41.04 25.03
CA MET A 41 -15.53 -40.11 25.38
C MET A 41 -16.58 -39.94 24.26
N GLY A 42 -16.28 -40.33 23.02
CA GLY A 42 -17.17 -40.14 21.88
C GLY A 42 -18.44 -41.00 21.87
N ASP A 43 -18.62 -41.90 22.84
CA ASP A 43 -19.89 -42.59 23.11
C ASP A 43 -20.84 -41.74 23.98
N VAL A 44 -20.29 -40.80 24.76
CA VAL A 44 -21.03 -39.84 25.61
C VAL A 44 -21.19 -38.50 24.89
N PHE A 45 -20.22 -38.12 24.06
CA PHE A 45 -20.15 -36.85 23.32
C PHE A 45 -19.97 -37.13 21.81
N PRO A 46 -21.05 -37.46 21.06
CA PRO A 46 -20.98 -37.83 19.64
C PRO A 46 -20.32 -36.78 18.74
N GLU A 47 -20.43 -35.50 19.10
CA GLU A 47 -19.81 -34.36 18.42
C GLU A 47 -18.28 -34.48 18.35
N LEU A 48 -17.64 -35.15 19.31
CA LEU A 48 -16.19 -35.42 19.28
C LEU A 48 -15.80 -36.36 18.13
N LYS A 49 -16.67 -37.32 17.77
CA LYS A 49 -16.47 -38.19 16.59
C LYS A 49 -16.75 -37.43 15.30
N GLN A 50 -17.82 -36.63 15.27
CA GLN A 50 -18.18 -35.82 14.09
C GLN A 50 -17.14 -34.76 13.74
N HIS A 51 -16.33 -34.31 14.71
CA HIS A 51 -15.38 -33.22 14.52
C HIS A 51 -13.91 -33.60 14.77
N GLU A 52 -13.56 -34.89 14.94
CA GLU A 52 -12.17 -35.32 15.25
C GLU A 52 -11.15 -34.68 14.31
N VAL A 53 -11.36 -34.76 12.99
CA VAL A 53 -10.41 -34.24 11.99
C VAL A 53 -10.14 -32.75 12.20
N ARG A 54 -11.21 -31.94 12.34
CA ARG A 54 -11.12 -30.50 12.57
C ARG A 54 -10.44 -30.17 13.90
N ILE A 55 -10.75 -30.91 14.96
CA ILE A 55 -10.12 -30.74 16.29
C ILE A 55 -8.61 -31.04 16.21
N ARG A 56 -8.23 -32.10 15.48
CA ARG A 56 -6.84 -32.50 15.27
C ARG A 56 -6.06 -31.50 14.44
N GLU A 57 -6.64 -30.96 13.37
CA GLU A 57 -6.04 -29.89 12.56
C GLU A 57 -5.79 -28.63 13.40
N ILE A 58 -6.79 -28.15 14.15
CA ILE A 58 -6.68 -26.96 15.02
C ILE A 58 -5.58 -27.15 16.09
N ILE A 59 -5.53 -28.33 16.73
CA ILE A 59 -4.51 -28.63 17.75
C ILE A 59 -3.12 -28.71 17.11
N ALA A 60 -2.95 -29.39 15.97
CA ALA A 60 -1.65 -29.46 15.28
C ALA A 60 -1.17 -28.08 14.84
N GLU A 61 -2.06 -27.22 14.34
CA GLU A 61 -1.70 -25.86 13.96
C GLU A 61 -1.29 -24.99 15.16
N GLU A 62 -1.98 -25.08 16.31
CA GLU A 62 -1.54 -24.36 17.52
C GLU A 62 -0.26 -24.96 18.13
N GLU A 63 -0.09 -26.28 18.16
CA GLU A 63 1.16 -26.95 18.59
C GLU A 63 2.35 -26.44 17.75
N ALA A 64 2.28 -26.56 16.42
CA ALA A 64 3.35 -26.18 15.51
C ALA A 64 3.57 -24.66 15.40
N SER A 65 2.54 -23.85 15.70
CA SER A 65 2.67 -22.39 15.76
C SER A 65 3.30 -21.94 17.07
N PHE A 66 2.92 -22.55 18.20
CA PHE A 66 3.49 -22.21 19.50
C PHE A 66 4.90 -22.76 19.66
N GLY A 67 5.22 -23.98 19.20
CA GLY A 67 6.58 -24.53 19.26
C GLY A 67 7.65 -23.60 18.66
N LYS A 68 7.30 -22.90 17.57
CA LYS A 68 8.16 -21.91 16.88
C LYS A 68 8.43 -20.64 17.69
N THR A 69 7.53 -20.24 18.60
CA THR A 69 7.75 -19.09 19.51
C THR A 69 8.20 -19.51 20.91
N LEU A 70 7.83 -20.71 21.36
CA LEU A 70 8.11 -21.30 22.66
C LEU A 70 9.59 -21.30 22.99
N LEU A 71 10.46 -21.78 22.08
CA LEU A 71 11.91 -21.78 22.30
C LEU A 71 12.47 -20.36 22.49
N LYS A 72 12.00 -19.39 21.68
CA LYS A 72 12.45 -17.99 21.73
C LYS A 72 11.94 -17.26 22.97
N GLY A 73 10.69 -17.49 23.35
CA GLY A 73 10.08 -16.93 24.57
C GLY A 73 10.70 -17.52 25.84
N ILE A 74 11.00 -18.82 25.86
CA ILE A 74 11.78 -19.46 26.92
C ILE A 74 13.18 -18.84 27.02
N GLU A 75 13.86 -18.56 25.91
CA GLU A 75 15.17 -17.92 25.91
C GLU A 75 15.11 -16.46 26.41
N LYS A 76 14.12 -15.67 25.95
CA LYS A 76 13.89 -14.29 26.42
C LYS A 76 13.52 -14.26 27.90
N PHE A 77 12.64 -15.14 28.36
CA PHE A 77 12.34 -15.31 29.79
C PHE A 77 13.57 -15.71 30.59
N LYS A 78 14.41 -16.64 30.09
CA LYS A 78 15.64 -17.07 30.75
C LYS A 78 16.61 -15.90 30.97
N LYS A 79 16.73 -14.99 30.00
CA LYS A 79 17.53 -13.74 30.12
C LYS A 79 16.89 -12.75 31.09
N ALA A 80 15.60 -12.42 30.91
CA ALA A 80 14.88 -11.51 31.80
C ALA A 80 14.95 -11.97 33.28
N ALA A 81 14.83 -13.27 33.54
CA ALA A 81 14.95 -13.87 34.87
C ALA A 81 16.41 -13.96 35.41
N GLN A 82 17.43 -13.73 34.58
CA GLN A 82 18.83 -13.56 34.99
C GLN A 82 19.16 -12.08 35.29
N ASP A 83 18.51 -11.15 34.59
CA ASP A 83 18.72 -9.71 34.73
C ASP A 83 17.98 -9.10 35.95
N VAL A 84 17.11 -9.86 36.64
CA VAL A 84 16.38 -9.44 37.85
C VAL A 84 17.31 -9.27 39.05
N GLN A 85 17.49 -8.03 39.50
CA GLN A 85 18.11 -7.71 40.79
C GLN A 85 17.08 -7.84 41.94
N GLY A 86 16.77 -9.06 42.36
CA GLY A 86 15.88 -9.32 43.49
C GLY A 86 15.05 -10.58 43.32
N LYS A 87 13.75 -10.50 43.65
CA LYS A 87 12.77 -11.60 43.49
C LYS A 87 11.59 -11.26 42.57
N ILE A 88 11.55 -10.07 41.99
CA ILE A 88 10.38 -9.58 41.23
C ILE A 88 10.75 -9.45 39.76
N LEU A 89 10.08 -10.20 38.88
CA LEU A 89 10.12 -10.02 37.43
C LEU A 89 9.17 -8.87 37.07
N SER A 90 9.64 -7.89 36.30
CA SER A 90 8.85 -6.70 35.97
C SER A 90 7.63 -7.02 35.12
N GLY A 91 6.53 -6.31 35.39
CA GLY A 91 5.28 -6.46 34.63
C GLY A 91 5.44 -6.16 33.13
N GLN A 92 6.39 -5.29 32.77
CA GLN A 92 6.73 -4.95 31.38
C GLN A 92 7.40 -6.10 30.63
N GLU A 93 8.30 -6.86 31.26
CA GLU A 93 8.90 -8.07 30.65
C GLU A 93 7.87 -9.20 30.53
N ALA A 94 6.98 -9.34 31.52
CA ALA A 94 5.84 -10.26 31.44
C ALA A 94 4.85 -9.86 30.32
N PHE A 95 4.60 -8.56 30.12
CA PHE A 95 3.79 -8.04 29.03
C PHE A 95 4.43 -8.29 27.65
N LEU A 96 5.74 -8.07 27.52
CA LEU A 96 6.49 -8.36 26.29
C LEU A 96 6.42 -9.85 25.90
N LEU A 97 6.52 -10.76 26.88
CA LEU A 97 6.35 -12.20 26.68
C LEU A 97 4.92 -12.56 26.24
N TRP A 98 3.91 -11.87 26.78
CA TRP A 98 2.50 -12.05 26.41
C TRP A 98 2.19 -11.57 24.99
N ASP A 99 2.51 -10.32 24.69
CA ASP A 99 2.20 -9.65 23.42
C ASP A 99 3.00 -10.23 22.25
N THR A 100 4.34 -10.20 22.35
CA THR A 100 5.22 -10.53 21.22
C THR A 100 5.49 -12.03 21.07
N TYR A 101 5.51 -12.80 22.17
CA TYR A 101 5.85 -14.23 22.14
C TYR A 101 4.64 -15.16 22.38
N GLY A 102 3.49 -14.61 22.80
CA GLY A 102 2.24 -15.35 23.00
C GLY A 102 2.19 -16.18 24.29
N PHE A 103 2.99 -15.85 25.29
CA PHE A 103 3.04 -16.54 26.60
C PHE A 103 1.95 -15.98 27.52
N PRO A 104 0.91 -16.75 27.88
CA PRO A 104 -0.11 -16.27 28.79
C PRO A 104 0.47 -16.04 30.20
N LEU A 105 -0.06 -15.05 30.93
CA LEU A 105 0.51 -14.59 32.21
C LEU A 105 0.69 -15.72 33.24
N ASP A 106 -0.23 -16.69 33.28
CA ASP A 106 -0.16 -17.85 34.18
C ASP A 106 1.03 -18.78 33.87
N LEU A 107 1.45 -18.85 32.60
CA LEU A 107 2.66 -19.57 32.20
C LEU A 107 3.92 -18.83 32.66
N THR A 108 3.95 -17.50 32.52
CA THR A 108 5.06 -16.64 32.96
C THR A 108 5.18 -16.64 34.49
N GLN A 109 4.06 -16.65 35.22
CA GLN A 109 4.02 -16.81 36.68
C GLN A 109 4.60 -18.16 37.10
N LEU A 110 4.13 -19.26 36.51
CA LEU A 110 4.61 -20.62 36.84
C LEU A 110 6.12 -20.77 36.53
N MET A 111 6.61 -20.20 35.43
CA MET A 111 8.04 -20.15 35.08
C MET A 111 8.88 -19.29 36.04
N ALA A 112 8.28 -18.30 36.71
CA ALA A 112 8.92 -17.49 37.75
C ALA A 112 8.96 -18.23 39.10
N GLU A 113 7.85 -18.87 39.49
CA GLU A 113 7.74 -19.67 40.71
C GLU A 113 8.74 -20.83 40.72
N GLU A 114 8.92 -21.53 39.59
CA GLU A 114 9.97 -22.55 39.38
C GLU A 114 11.40 -22.05 39.66
N ARG A 115 11.61 -20.73 39.70
CA ARG A 115 12.90 -20.06 39.94
C ARG A 115 12.95 -19.30 41.26
N GLY A 116 11.89 -19.35 42.08
CA GLY A 116 11.77 -18.54 43.31
C GLY A 116 11.57 -17.03 43.05
N LEU A 117 11.13 -16.67 41.84
CA LEU A 117 10.74 -15.32 41.43
C LEU A 117 9.21 -15.17 41.49
N VAL A 118 8.75 -13.93 41.62
CA VAL A 118 7.33 -13.53 41.55
C VAL A 118 7.17 -12.55 40.40
N VAL A 119 6.09 -12.64 39.62
CA VAL A 119 5.79 -11.67 38.56
C VAL A 119 5.01 -10.49 39.15
N ASP A 120 5.42 -9.28 38.80
CA ASP A 120 4.64 -8.07 39.10
C ASP A 120 3.37 -8.02 38.23
N VAL A 121 2.27 -8.48 38.82
CA VAL A 121 0.93 -8.47 38.21
C VAL A 121 0.36 -7.05 38.12
N GLN A 122 0.75 -6.13 39.01
CA GLN A 122 0.25 -4.75 38.97
C GLN A 122 0.87 -4.01 37.79
N GLY A 123 2.19 -4.04 37.62
CA GLY A 123 2.86 -3.47 36.45
C GLY A 123 2.49 -4.18 35.15
N PHE A 124 2.11 -5.46 35.16
CA PHE A 124 1.56 -6.14 33.97
C PHE A 124 0.20 -5.54 33.59
N ASN A 125 -0.70 -5.37 34.57
CA ASN A 125 -2.01 -4.77 34.33
C ASN A 125 -1.89 -3.30 33.90
N SER A 126 -0.96 -2.53 34.47
CA SER A 126 -0.65 -1.16 34.03
C SER A 126 -0.11 -1.14 32.59
N ALA A 127 0.87 -2.00 32.25
CA ALA A 127 1.38 -2.08 30.88
C ALA A 127 0.31 -2.54 29.86
N MET A 128 -0.61 -3.41 30.29
CA MET A 128 -1.74 -3.87 29.49
C MET A 128 -2.77 -2.77 29.28
N GLU A 129 -3.12 -1.99 30.30
CA GLU A 129 -4.03 -0.86 30.16
C GLU A 129 -3.34 0.31 29.41
N GLU A 130 -2.04 0.56 29.58
CA GLU A 130 -1.26 1.48 28.71
C GLU A 130 -1.25 1.04 27.24
N ALA A 131 -1.17 -0.27 26.96
CA ALA A 131 -1.26 -0.79 25.60
C ALA A 131 -2.69 -0.64 25.03
N ARG A 132 -3.70 -0.84 25.89
CA ARG A 132 -5.11 -0.62 25.57
C ARG A 132 -5.43 0.85 25.38
N GLU A 133 -4.84 1.76 26.15
CA GLU A 133 -4.97 3.22 26.02
C GLU A 133 -4.19 3.76 24.82
N ARG A 134 -3.02 3.20 24.48
CA ARG A 134 -2.38 3.45 23.19
C ARG A 134 -3.27 2.98 22.03
N SER A 135 -3.92 1.82 22.17
CA SER A 135 -4.90 1.34 21.18
C SER A 135 -6.14 2.23 21.10
N ARG A 136 -6.71 2.66 22.24
CA ARG A 136 -7.83 3.61 22.31
C ARG A 136 -7.47 4.98 21.78
N SER A 137 -6.29 5.53 22.08
CA SER A 137 -5.89 6.88 21.66
C SER A 137 -5.44 6.93 20.21
N VAL A 138 -4.93 5.82 19.65
CA VAL A 138 -4.84 5.63 18.20
C VAL A 138 -6.26 5.57 17.60
N GLN A 139 -7.18 4.82 18.20
CA GLN A 139 -8.56 4.72 17.74
C GLN A 139 -9.31 6.07 17.81
N ILE A 140 -9.18 6.86 18.88
CA ILE A 140 -9.76 8.21 19.01
C ILE A 140 -9.16 9.18 17.97
N LYS A 141 -7.87 9.03 17.64
CA LYS A 141 -7.21 9.79 16.57
C LYS A 141 -7.48 9.27 15.16
N GLN A 142 -8.18 8.15 15.00
CA GLN A 142 -8.58 7.57 13.71
C GLN A 142 -10.09 7.67 13.47
N ASN A 143 -10.92 7.55 14.51
CA ASN A 143 -12.38 7.73 14.50
C ASN A 143 -12.83 9.20 14.62
N GLY A 144 -11.99 10.16 14.23
CA GLY A 144 -12.39 11.55 13.98
C GLY A 144 -12.97 12.33 15.17
N GLY A 145 -12.71 11.94 16.42
CA GLY A 145 -13.23 12.64 17.60
C GLY A 145 -14.68 12.32 17.99
N ALA A 146 -15.32 11.33 17.34
CA ALA A 146 -16.73 11.00 17.51
C ALA A 146 -17.22 10.94 18.98
N ILE A 147 -18.33 11.63 19.25
CA ILE A 147 -19.01 11.68 20.54
C ILE A 147 -19.43 10.27 21.01
N VAL A 148 -18.99 9.88 22.21
CA VAL A 148 -19.33 8.60 22.83
C VAL A 148 -20.28 8.82 24.00
N MET A 149 -21.38 8.06 24.08
CA MET A 149 -22.30 8.08 25.21
C MET A 149 -22.06 6.85 26.10
N ASP A 150 -21.81 7.09 27.39
CA ASP A 150 -21.45 6.02 28.34
C ASP A 150 -22.65 5.38 29.07
N ALA A 151 -22.36 4.51 30.03
CA ALA A 151 -23.37 3.79 30.82
C ALA A 151 -24.14 4.69 31.81
N ASP A 152 -23.56 5.80 32.26
CA ASP A 152 -24.21 6.75 33.17
C ASP A 152 -25.06 7.77 32.39
N ALA A 153 -24.64 8.15 31.19
CA ALA A 153 -25.40 8.97 30.26
C ALA A 153 -26.64 8.23 29.72
N THR A 154 -26.50 6.98 29.27
CA THR A 154 -27.66 6.13 28.89
C THR A 154 -28.60 5.87 30.09
N SER A 155 -28.05 5.59 31.27
CA SER A 155 -28.83 5.50 32.51
C SER A 155 -29.55 6.81 32.86
N SER A 156 -29.00 7.97 32.46
CA SER A 156 -29.62 9.27 32.71
C SER A 156 -30.77 9.58 31.74
N LEU A 157 -30.69 9.12 30.48
CA LEU A 157 -31.84 9.15 29.55
C LEU A 157 -33.01 8.31 30.07
N HIS A 158 -32.75 7.09 30.54
CA HIS A 158 -33.79 6.26 31.17
C HIS A 158 -34.38 6.93 32.43
N LYS A 159 -33.56 7.58 33.27
CA LYS A 159 -34.04 8.35 34.45
C LYS A 159 -34.85 9.59 34.06
N LYS A 160 -34.54 10.25 32.93
CA LYS A 160 -35.34 11.33 32.33
C LYS A 160 -36.65 10.82 31.68
N GLY A 161 -36.87 9.50 31.60
CA GLY A 161 -38.06 8.91 30.98
C GLY A 161 -38.01 8.86 29.44
N VAL A 162 -36.83 9.03 28.84
CA VAL A 162 -36.65 8.91 27.39
C VAL A 162 -36.68 7.43 27.01
N ALA A 163 -37.53 7.07 26.05
CA ALA A 163 -37.62 5.74 25.48
C ALA A 163 -36.44 5.46 24.54
N ALA A 164 -36.13 4.17 24.33
CA ALA A 164 -35.19 3.74 23.28
C ALA A 164 -35.66 4.24 21.91
N THR A 165 -34.72 4.53 21.00
CA THR A 165 -35.04 5.04 19.66
C THR A 165 -35.60 3.90 18.80
N ASP A 166 -36.75 4.13 18.16
CA ASP A 166 -37.30 3.20 17.17
C ASP A 166 -36.62 3.43 15.81
N ASP A 167 -35.66 2.54 15.48
CA ASP A 167 -34.90 2.56 14.24
C ASP A 167 -35.47 1.60 13.17
N SER A 168 -36.70 1.10 13.34
CA SER A 168 -37.33 0.15 12.41
C SER A 168 -37.47 0.68 10.97
N LEU A 169 -37.50 2.00 10.82
CA LEU A 169 -37.69 2.69 9.55
C LEU A 169 -36.43 2.71 8.67
N LYS A 170 -35.24 2.36 9.20
CA LYS A 170 -33.99 2.21 8.44
C LYS A 170 -34.01 1.15 7.33
N PHE A 171 -35.10 0.38 7.24
CA PHE A 171 -35.34 -0.59 6.18
C PHE A 171 -36.22 -0.05 5.04
N ILE A 172 -36.71 1.20 5.14
CA ILE A 172 -37.61 1.85 4.16
C ILE A 172 -36.85 2.97 3.45
N TRP A 173 -36.35 2.68 2.25
CA TRP A 173 -35.52 3.59 1.47
C TRP A 173 -36.35 4.67 0.75
N PHE A 174 -35.74 5.85 0.54
CA PHE A 174 -36.25 6.95 -0.30
C PHE A 174 -37.59 7.56 0.16
N GLN A 175 -37.86 7.58 1.47
CA GLN A 175 -39.03 8.21 2.05
C GLN A 175 -38.64 9.18 3.18
N ASP A 176 -38.85 10.48 2.97
CA ASP A 176 -38.71 11.52 4.00
C ASP A 176 -39.48 11.13 5.28
N HIS A 177 -38.77 10.91 6.38
CA HIS A 177 -39.37 10.50 7.66
C HIS A 177 -39.40 11.65 8.69
N LYS A 178 -40.49 11.76 9.45
CA LYS A 178 -40.68 12.78 10.49
C LYS A 178 -40.45 12.21 11.88
N SER A 179 -39.54 12.84 12.64
CA SER A 179 -39.21 12.46 14.01
C SER A 179 -39.18 13.68 14.94
N THR A 180 -39.00 13.44 16.24
CA THR A 180 -38.88 14.48 17.28
C THR A 180 -37.55 14.33 18.01
N ILE A 181 -36.85 15.42 18.26
CA ILE A 181 -35.63 15.42 19.09
C ILE A 181 -36.02 15.13 20.55
N ARG A 182 -35.46 14.07 21.13
CA ARG A 182 -35.71 13.65 22.52
C ARG A 182 -34.56 13.94 23.49
N ALA A 183 -33.33 14.10 23.00
CA ALA A 183 -32.22 14.66 23.76
C ALA A 183 -31.12 15.24 22.84
N ILE A 184 -30.39 16.23 23.36
CA ILE A 184 -29.17 16.80 22.76
C ILE A 184 -28.00 16.51 23.72
N TYR A 185 -26.85 16.04 23.24
CA TYR A 185 -25.72 15.60 24.05
C TYR A 185 -24.37 16.11 23.52
N THR A 186 -23.53 16.65 24.40
CA THR A 186 -22.21 17.24 24.04
C THR A 186 -21.03 16.27 24.17
N GLY A 187 -21.28 15.00 24.52
CA GLY A 187 -20.24 14.06 24.94
C GLY A 187 -19.86 14.14 26.42
N ASN A 188 -20.33 15.17 27.14
CA ASN A 188 -20.21 15.26 28.60
C ASN A 188 -21.56 15.46 29.29
N GLU A 189 -22.45 16.28 28.74
CA GLU A 189 -23.73 16.63 29.36
C GLU A 189 -24.89 16.71 28.35
N PHE A 190 -26.12 16.65 28.87
CA PHE A 190 -27.33 16.80 28.07
C PHE A 190 -27.84 18.23 28.12
N LEU A 191 -28.01 18.84 26.94
CA LEU A 191 -28.53 20.19 26.79
C LEU A 191 -30.01 20.17 26.42
N GLU A 192 -30.71 21.25 26.78
CA GLU A 192 -32.09 21.51 26.32
C GLU A 192 -32.10 22.27 24.98
N ASN A 193 -31.01 22.98 24.64
CA ASN A 193 -30.83 23.77 23.41
C ASN A 193 -29.37 23.65 22.89
N ALA A 194 -29.14 23.67 21.57
CA ALA A 194 -27.83 23.75 20.92
C ALA A 194 -27.70 24.97 19.99
N SER A 195 -26.46 25.44 19.80
CA SER A 195 -26.14 26.62 18.97
C SER A 195 -25.50 26.25 17.63
N CYS A 196 -25.43 27.20 16.70
CA CYS A 196 -24.70 27.04 15.45
C CYS A 196 -23.19 26.85 15.70
N GLY A 197 -22.59 25.86 15.04
CA GLY A 197 -21.14 25.56 15.12
C GLY A 197 -20.71 24.59 16.22
N ASP A 198 -21.59 24.23 17.16
CA ASP A 198 -21.32 23.16 18.14
C ASP A 198 -21.47 21.77 17.47
N GLU A 199 -20.53 20.85 17.73
CA GLU A 199 -20.69 19.43 17.41
C GLU A 199 -21.45 18.75 18.56
N VAL A 200 -22.58 18.11 18.25
CA VAL A 200 -23.46 17.47 19.23
C VAL A 200 -23.99 16.13 18.71
N GLY A 201 -24.36 15.25 19.63
CA GLY A 201 -25.11 14.03 19.36
C GLY A 201 -26.60 14.20 19.68
N LEU A 202 -27.46 13.84 18.72
CA LEU A 202 -28.92 13.94 18.86
C LEU A 202 -29.56 12.56 19.03
N VAL A 203 -30.39 12.42 20.06
CA VAL A 203 -31.25 11.24 20.25
C VAL A 203 -32.64 11.58 19.73
N LEU A 204 -33.09 10.83 18.72
CA LEU A 204 -34.41 10.95 18.12
C LEU A 204 -35.37 9.91 18.72
N GLU A 205 -36.68 10.17 18.59
CA GLU A 205 -37.73 9.21 18.94
C GLU A 205 -37.79 8.03 17.97
N THR A 206 -37.79 8.34 16.67
CA THR A 206 -37.70 7.39 15.56
C THR A 206 -36.57 7.81 14.61
N THR A 207 -36.01 6.91 13.80
CA THR A 207 -35.04 7.29 12.76
C THR A 207 -35.02 6.33 11.56
N SER A 208 -34.69 6.86 10.39
CA SER A 208 -34.33 6.07 9.20
C SER A 208 -32.82 5.85 9.08
N PHE A 209 -31.98 6.59 9.81
CA PHE A 209 -30.53 6.47 9.72
C PHE A 209 -30.04 5.15 10.32
N TYR A 210 -29.25 4.40 9.56
CA TYR A 210 -28.52 3.24 10.07
C TYR A 210 -27.38 3.67 10.99
N ALA A 211 -27.40 3.21 12.24
CA ALA A 211 -26.27 3.32 13.17
C ALA A 211 -25.18 2.28 12.85
N GLU A 212 -23.89 2.61 13.01
CA GLU A 212 -22.78 1.68 12.75
C GLU A 212 -22.91 0.39 13.58
N GLN A 213 -23.22 -0.73 12.91
CA GLN A 213 -23.35 -2.05 13.52
C GLN A 213 -23.20 -3.16 12.45
N GLY A 214 -22.87 -4.37 12.88
CA GLY A 214 -22.76 -5.55 12.00
C GLY A 214 -21.66 -5.48 10.92
N GLY A 215 -20.75 -4.50 10.99
CA GLY A 215 -19.72 -4.25 9.98
C GLY A 215 -20.14 -3.30 8.84
N GLN A 216 -21.43 -2.94 8.76
CA GLN A 216 -21.90 -1.85 7.93
C GLN A 216 -21.63 -0.51 8.62
N ILE A 217 -21.13 0.47 7.88
CA ILE A 217 -20.92 1.84 8.36
C ILE A 217 -22.24 2.54 8.67
N CYS A 218 -22.18 3.57 9.51
CA CYS A 218 -23.32 4.45 9.72
C CYS A 218 -23.73 5.19 8.44
N ASP A 219 -25.01 5.53 8.33
CA ASP A 219 -25.48 6.52 7.37
C ASP A 219 -25.04 7.93 7.76
N THR A 220 -24.99 8.82 6.78
CA THR A 220 -24.77 10.26 6.92
C THR A 220 -25.90 11.00 6.21
N GLY A 221 -26.10 12.28 6.50
CA GLY A 221 -27.24 13.01 5.93
C GLY A 221 -27.56 14.33 6.59
N LEU A 222 -28.82 14.72 6.47
CA LEU A 222 -29.36 15.98 6.99
C LEU A 222 -30.60 15.70 7.84
N LEU A 223 -30.72 16.43 8.95
CA LEU A 223 -31.99 16.61 9.68
C LEU A 223 -32.47 18.04 9.42
N GLU A 224 -33.60 18.19 8.73
CA GLU A 224 -34.23 19.50 8.48
C GLU A 224 -35.30 19.79 9.53
N GLY A 225 -35.21 20.93 10.21
CA GLY A 225 -36.17 21.36 11.23
C GLY A 225 -36.41 22.87 11.24
N PRO A 226 -37.20 23.40 12.20
CA PRO A 226 -37.45 24.84 12.35
C PRO A 226 -36.17 25.69 12.51
N PHE A 227 -35.10 25.08 13.00
CA PHE A 227 -33.78 25.66 13.22
C PHE A 227 -32.87 25.68 11.97
N GLY A 228 -33.34 25.15 10.83
CA GLY A 228 -32.54 24.98 9.61
C GLY A 228 -32.12 23.53 9.37
N SER A 229 -30.86 23.31 8.99
CA SER A 229 -30.32 21.97 8.67
C SER A 229 -29.20 21.58 9.63
N PHE A 230 -29.28 20.37 10.18
CA PHE A 230 -28.21 19.74 10.95
C PHE A 230 -27.55 18.63 10.11
N GLU A 231 -26.23 18.73 9.92
CA GLU A 231 -25.44 17.80 9.08
C GLU A 231 -24.95 16.62 9.94
N VAL A 232 -25.52 15.44 9.68
CA VAL A 232 -25.22 14.19 10.38
C VAL A 232 -24.00 13.53 9.74
N CYS A 233 -22.87 13.59 10.44
CA CYS A 233 -21.58 13.09 9.99
C CYS A 233 -21.28 11.66 10.44
N ASN A 234 -21.94 11.16 11.49
CA ASN A 234 -21.78 9.81 12.05
C ASN A 234 -23.05 9.41 12.86
N VAL A 235 -23.43 8.13 12.88
CA VAL A 235 -24.57 7.63 13.67
C VAL A 235 -24.17 6.37 14.44
N GLN A 236 -24.37 6.36 15.77
CA GLN A 236 -23.91 5.30 16.67
C GLN A 236 -25.03 4.83 17.59
N ILE A 237 -25.01 3.57 18.03
CA ILE A 237 -26.04 3.01 18.93
C ILE A 237 -25.48 2.68 20.32
N TYR A 238 -26.11 3.24 21.35
CA TYR A 238 -25.70 3.09 22.75
C TYR A 238 -26.89 2.71 23.62
N GLY A 239 -26.94 1.47 24.11
CA GLY A 239 -27.98 1.01 25.03
C GLY A 239 -29.41 0.99 24.47
N GLY A 240 -29.59 1.04 23.15
CA GLY A 240 -30.90 1.17 22.48
C GLY A 240 -31.28 2.61 22.12
N PHE A 241 -30.45 3.60 22.42
CA PHE A 241 -30.57 4.96 21.88
C PHE A 241 -29.70 5.11 20.64
N VAL A 242 -30.24 5.69 19.57
CA VAL A 242 -29.46 6.04 18.37
C VAL A 242 -29.03 7.50 18.44
N LEU A 243 -27.72 7.72 18.43
CA LEU A 243 -27.07 9.03 18.57
C LEU A 243 -26.56 9.51 17.21
N HIS A 244 -27.16 10.59 16.70
CA HIS A 244 -26.83 11.20 15.41
C HIS A 244 -25.85 12.35 15.67
N ILE A 245 -24.57 12.14 15.34
CA ILE A 245 -23.46 13.05 15.64
C ILE A 245 -23.24 13.97 14.44
N GLY A 246 -23.18 15.27 14.68
CA GLY A 246 -23.15 16.27 13.62
C GLY A 246 -23.07 17.70 14.14
N SER A 247 -23.24 18.67 13.24
CA SER A 247 -23.27 20.09 13.58
C SER A 247 -24.37 20.84 12.82
N LEU A 248 -24.83 21.96 13.40
CA LEU A 248 -25.86 22.81 12.80
C LEU A 248 -25.24 23.71 11.71
N SER A 249 -25.72 23.59 10.46
CA SER A 249 -25.13 24.24 9.28
C SER A 249 -25.50 25.74 9.13
N THR A 250 -26.42 26.26 9.94
CA THR A 250 -27.06 27.57 9.72
C THR A 250 -27.10 28.44 10.97
N GLU A 251 -26.62 29.69 10.87
CA GLU A 251 -26.61 30.70 11.94
C GLU A 251 -28.01 31.15 12.40
N ALA A 252 -29.07 30.74 11.70
CA ALA A 252 -30.43 31.30 11.81
C ALA A 252 -31.40 30.46 12.68
N GLY A 253 -30.90 29.80 13.72
CA GLY A 253 -31.72 29.05 14.67
C GLY A 253 -30.92 28.46 15.83
N GLY A 254 -31.55 28.31 16.98
CA GLY A 254 -31.13 27.37 18.02
C GLY A 254 -32.01 26.12 17.93
N MET A 255 -31.42 24.95 18.11
CA MET A 255 -32.12 23.65 18.04
C MET A 255 -32.51 23.21 19.45
N THR A 256 -33.75 22.78 19.65
CA THR A 256 -34.36 22.53 20.97
C THR A 256 -34.78 21.07 21.13
N VAL A 257 -34.71 20.54 22.36
CA VAL A 257 -35.38 19.27 22.69
C VAL A 257 -36.90 19.43 22.52
N GLY A 258 -37.50 18.59 21.70
CA GLY A 258 -38.92 18.65 21.32
C GLY A 258 -39.19 19.20 19.91
N ASP A 259 -38.19 19.69 19.17
CA ASP A 259 -38.38 20.11 17.78
C ASP A 259 -38.69 18.90 16.85
N GLU A 260 -39.63 19.09 15.92
CA GLU A 260 -39.87 18.17 14.79
C GLU A 260 -38.74 18.29 13.76
N VAL A 261 -38.26 17.14 13.26
CA VAL A 261 -37.23 17.05 12.21
C VAL A 261 -37.61 16.08 11.10
N ILE A 262 -37.17 16.39 9.88
CA ILE A 262 -37.27 15.51 8.70
C ILE A 262 -35.91 14.84 8.48
N CYS A 263 -35.88 13.50 8.49
CA CYS A 263 -34.71 12.69 8.22
C CYS A 263 -34.47 12.57 6.71
N LYS A 264 -33.25 12.89 6.26
CA LYS A 264 -32.83 12.74 4.86
C LYS A 264 -31.41 12.17 4.77
N GLU A 265 -31.26 10.93 4.32
CA GLU A 265 -29.94 10.33 4.08
C GLU A 265 -29.21 11.00 2.89
N VAL A 266 -27.91 11.26 3.05
CA VAL A 266 -27.00 11.77 2.01
C VAL A 266 -25.65 11.06 2.16
N LEU A 267 -25.29 10.22 1.19
CA LEU A 267 -24.12 9.33 1.24
C LEU A 267 -22.77 10.09 1.27
N GLY A 268 -22.12 10.10 2.44
CA GLY A 268 -20.83 10.72 2.74
C GLY A 268 -19.64 9.75 2.71
N ASN A 269 -18.41 10.25 2.95
CA ASN A 269 -17.17 9.51 2.65
C ASN A 269 -16.04 9.70 3.69
N HIS A 270 -16.14 9.09 4.89
CA HIS A 270 -15.09 9.13 5.92
C HIS A 270 -15.20 7.94 6.91
N VAL A 271 -14.22 7.01 6.94
CA VAL A 271 -14.33 5.71 7.70
C VAL A 271 -12.98 5.06 8.07
N ASP A 272 -12.89 4.42 9.26
CA ASP A 272 -12.22 3.12 9.54
C ASP A 272 -12.54 2.72 11.03
N GLN A 273 -12.52 1.48 11.51
CA GLN A 273 -12.62 0.11 10.95
C GLN A 273 -12.77 -0.89 12.14
N LYS A 274 -13.37 -2.09 11.95
CA LYS A 274 -12.82 -3.32 12.59
C LYS A 274 -13.10 -4.71 11.97
N GLY A 275 -14.22 -4.99 11.30
CA GLY A 275 -14.47 -6.31 10.69
C GLY A 275 -15.64 -6.32 9.69
N SER A 276 -15.61 -7.27 8.73
CA SER A 276 -16.56 -7.45 7.61
C SER A 276 -17.19 -6.15 7.08
N ILE A 277 -16.38 -5.32 6.44
CA ILE A 277 -16.65 -3.89 6.29
C ILE A 277 -17.24 -3.56 4.92
N VAL A 278 -18.38 -2.88 4.89
CA VAL A 278 -18.96 -2.27 3.67
C VAL A 278 -18.66 -0.77 3.66
N LEU A 279 -17.98 -0.28 2.62
CA LEU A 279 -17.62 1.13 2.40
C LEU A 279 -18.19 1.61 1.06
N PRO A 280 -18.35 2.93 0.83
CA PRO A 280 -18.91 3.46 -0.43
C PRO A 280 -18.10 3.07 -1.68
N ASP A 281 -16.79 2.81 -1.54
CA ASP A 281 -15.91 2.41 -2.64
C ASP A 281 -15.64 0.90 -2.73
N LYS A 282 -15.80 0.14 -1.63
CA LYS A 282 -15.36 -1.27 -1.53
C LYS A 282 -15.99 -2.04 -0.37
N LEU A 283 -16.11 -3.35 -0.51
CA LEU A 283 -16.38 -4.28 0.59
C LEU A 283 -15.12 -5.10 0.95
N ARG A 284 -14.97 -5.41 2.23
CA ARG A 284 -13.92 -6.24 2.84
C ARG A 284 -14.58 -7.42 3.56
N PHE A 285 -14.38 -8.65 3.09
CA PHE A 285 -14.96 -9.86 3.70
C PHE A 285 -13.86 -10.75 4.31
N ASP A 286 -13.99 -11.05 5.60
CA ASP A 286 -13.01 -11.83 6.37
C ASP A 286 -13.52 -13.25 6.62
N PHE A 287 -12.70 -14.26 6.32
CA PHE A 287 -13.08 -15.67 6.35
C PHE A 287 -11.95 -16.57 6.89
N SER A 288 -12.34 -17.69 7.50
CA SER A 288 -11.39 -18.68 8.04
C SER A 288 -10.88 -19.61 6.94
N HIS A 289 -9.60 -19.47 6.57
CA HIS A 289 -8.94 -20.34 5.59
C HIS A 289 -7.42 -20.39 5.79
N GLY A 290 -6.85 -21.59 5.92
CA GLY A 290 -5.44 -21.79 6.28
C GLY A 290 -4.41 -21.57 5.15
N LYS A 291 -4.84 -21.40 3.90
CA LYS A 291 -3.97 -21.32 2.70
C LYS A 291 -4.32 -20.12 1.83
N GLN A 292 -3.42 -19.68 0.96
CA GLN A 292 -3.73 -18.63 -0.01
C GLN A 292 -4.75 -19.12 -1.04
N VAL A 293 -5.73 -18.28 -1.41
CA VAL A 293 -6.73 -18.61 -2.42
C VAL A 293 -6.09 -18.51 -3.80
N GLU A 294 -6.14 -19.60 -4.56
CA GLU A 294 -5.55 -19.64 -5.90
C GLU A 294 -6.29 -18.72 -6.87
N THR A 295 -5.55 -18.11 -7.81
CA THR A 295 -6.10 -17.18 -8.82
C THR A 295 -7.27 -17.77 -9.63
N GLU A 296 -7.29 -19.08 -9.83
CA GLU A 296 -8.39 -19.77 -10.52
C GLU A 296 -9.65 -19.85 -9.64
N LEU A 297 -9.49 -20.08 -8.34
CA LEU A 297 -10.59 -20.07 -7.39
C LEU A 297 -11.12 -18.65 -7.18
N MET A 298 -10.24 -17.65 -7.12
CA MET A 298 -10.61 -16.22 -7.15
C MET A 298 -11.48 -15.89 -8.37
N ARG A 299 -11.11 -16.37 -9.57
CA ARG A 299 -11.91 -16.16 -10.80
C ARG A 299 -13.27 -16.86 -10.73
N LYS A 300 -13.34 -18.06 -10.15
CA LYS A 300 -14.63 -18.78 -9.95
C LYS A 300 -15.55 -18.05 -8.98
N ILE A 301 -15.02 -17.53 -7.87
CA ILE A 301 -15.80 -16.73 -6.90
C ILE A 301 -16.35 -15.47 -7.59
N GLU A 302 -15.49 -14.75 -8.32
CA GLU A 302 -15.90 -13.59 -9.13
C GLU A 302 -16.98 -13.95 -10.16
N SER A 303 -16.88 -15.10 -10.84
CA SER A 303 -17.91 -15.58 -11.78
C SER A 303 -19.24 -15.85 -11.08
N ILE A 304 -19.24 -16.64 -10.00
CA ILE A 304 -20.45 -17.05 -9.26
C ILE A 304 -21.23 -15.84 -8.74
N VAL A 305 -20.55 -14.83 -8.19
CA VAL A 305 -21.23 -13.62 -7.70
C VAL A 305 -21.84 -12.82 -8.86
N ASN A 306 -21.12 -12.64 -9.98
CA ASN A 306 -21.69 -11.97 -11.16
C ASN A 306 -22.83 -12.78 -11.82
N GLU A 307 -22.79 -14.11 -11.75
CA GLU A 307 -23.87 -14.99 -12.18
C GLU A 307 -25.12 -14.82 -11.31
N GLN A 308 -24.97 -14.68 -9.98
CA GLN A 308 -26.07 -14.38 -9.05
C GLN A 308 -26.62 -12.96 -9.20
N ILE A 309 -25.78 -11.96 -9.52
CA ILE A 309 -26.22 -10.60 -9.90
C ILE A 309 -27.04 -10.65 -11.19
N LYS A 310 -26.55 -11.37 -12.21
CA LYS A 310 -27.23 -11.56 -13.50
C LYS A 310 -28.51 -12.40 -13.41
N ALA A 311 -28.65 -13.23 -12.38
CA ALA A 311 -29.85 -14.01 -12.13
C ALA A 311 -31.02 -13.20 -11.52
N GLU A 312 -30.80 -11.92 -11.18
CA GLU A 312 -31.80 -11.00 -10.61
C GLU A 312 -32.57 -11.63 -9.43
N LEU A 313 -31.84 -12.13 -8.43
CA LEU A 313 -32.42 -12.80 -7.26
C LEU A 313 -32.97 -11.77 -6.27
N ASP A 314 -34.24 -11.90 -5.91
CA ASP A 314 -34.87 -11.08 -4.87
C ASP A 314 -34.26 -11.38 -3.48
N VAL A 315 -34.15 -10.35 -2.65
CA VAL A 315 -33.66 -10.43 -1.26
C VAL A 315 -34.84 -10.32 -0.31
N PHE A 316 -34.98 -11.29 0.58
CA PHE A 316 -36.07 -11.37 1.56
C PHE A 316 -35.50 -11.20 2.96
N ALA A 317 -36.19 -10.43 3.80
CA ALA A 317 -35.85 -10.25 5.21
C ALA A 317 -37.09 -10.37 6.09
N LYS A 318 -36.97 -11.03 7.25
CA LYS A 318 -38.09 -11.27 8.16
C LYS A 318 -37.62 -11.58 9.59
N GLU A 319 -38.44 -11.20 10.57
CA GLU A 319 -38.25 -11.59 11.97
C GLU A 319 -38.75 -13.01 12.26
N ALA A 320 -37.96 -13.77 13.03
CA ALA A 320 -38.26 -15.12 13.50
C ALA A 320 -37.72 -15.29 14.92
N THR A 321 -38.16 -16.32 15.67
CA THR A 321 -37.49 -16.60 16.96
C THR A 321 -36.06 -17.07 16.71
N LEU A 322 -35.16 -16.73 17.64
CA LEU A 322 -33.77 -17.18 17.65
C LEU A 322 -33.69 -18.72 17.66
N SER A 323 -34.72 -19.40 18.18
CA SER A 323 -34.82 -20.85 18.23
C SER A 323 -35.14 -21.50 16.87
N GLU A 324 -36.06 -20.91 16.11
CA GLU A 324 -36.48 -21.42 14.79
C GLU A 324 -35.45 -21.08 13.72
N ALA A 325 -34.96 -19.83 13.72
CA ALA A 325 -33.95 -19.38 12.77
C ALA A 325 -32.71 -20.28 12.81
N LYS A 326 -32.22 -20.64 14.01
CA LYS A 326 -31.06 -21.52 14.20
C LYS A 326 -31.21 -22.96 13.67
N ARG A 327 -32.42 -23.39 13.30
CA ARG A 327 -32.62 -24.69 12.62
C ARG A 327 -32.34 -24.63 11.11
N ILE A 328 -32.38 -23.44 10.50
CA ILE A 328 -32.23 -23.27 9.05
C ILE A 328 -30.86 -23.79 8.61
N ASN A 329 -30.87 -24.86 7.81
CA ASN A 329 -29.67 -25.52 7.31
C ASN A 329 -28.87 -24.55 6.42
N GLY A 330 -27.57 -24.42 6.67
CA GLY A 330 -26.70 -23.47 5.98
C GLY A 330 -26.80 -22.00 6.41
N LEU A 331 -27.66 -21.65 7.39
CA LEU A 331 -27.73 -20.29 7.95
C LEU A 331 -26.37 -19.84 8.50
N ARG A 332 -25.97 -18.61 8.17
CA ARG A 332 -24.73 -17.98 8.63
C ARG A 332 -25.02 -17.02 9.77
N ALA A 333 -24.16 -17.07 10.78
CA ALA A 333 -24.17 -16.17 11.93
C ALA A 333 -22.73 -15.90 12.36
N VAL A 334 -22.44 -14.71 12.85
CA VAL A 334 -21.08 -14.29 13.22
C VAL A 334 -20.66 -15.00 14.51
N PHE A 335 -19.46 -15.55 14.52
CA PHE A 335 -18.99 -16.37 15.63
C PHE A 335 -18.66 -15.53 16.86
N GLY A 336 -19.48 -15.66 17.91
CA GLY A 336 -19.29 -15.00 19.20
C GLY A 336 -20.22 -13.81 19.48
N GLU A 337 -21.03 -13.40 18.50
CA GLU A 337 -22.07 -12.39 18.70
C GLU A 337 -23.25 -12.92 19.53
N ILE A 338 -23.92 -12.01 20.24
CA ILE A 338 -25.16 -12.29 20.96
C ILE A 338 -26.29 -11.63 20.16
N TYR A 339 -27.07 -12.45 19.45
CA TYR A 339 -28.26 -11.99 18.77
C TYR A 339 -29.44 -11.83 19.75
N PRO A 340 -30.33 -10.85 19.53
CA PRO A 340 -31.59 -10.72 20.28
C PRO A 340 -32.54 -11.89 19.99
N ASP A 341 -33.71 -11.89 20.62
CA ASP A 341 -34.84 -12.75 20.26
C ASP A 341 -36.12 -11.88 20.31
N PRO A 342 -36.83 -11.64 19.19
CA PRO A 342 -36.63 -12.22 17.85
C PRO A 342 -35.34 -11.78 17.15
N VAL A 343 -34.99 -12.50 16.07
CA VAL A 343 -33.90 -12.16 15.14
C VAL A 343 -34.43 -11.83 13.75
N ARG A 344 -33.77 -10.90 13.07
CA ARG A 344 -33.95 -10.66 11.63
C ARG A 344 -33.09 -11.63 10.82
N VAL A 345 -33.77 -12.54 10.11
CA VAL A 345 -33.18 -13.43 9.11
C VAL A 345 -33.24 -12.74 7.74
N VAL A 346 -32.16 -12.79 6.98
CA VAL A 346 -32.08 -12.33 5.59
C VAL A 346 -31.74 -13.51 4.69
N SER A 347 -32.33 -13.58 3.50
CA SER A 347 -32.20 -14.70 2.55
C SER A 347 -32.23 -14.21 1.11
N ILE A 348 -31.28 -14.66 0.28
CA ILE A 348 -31.15 -14.26 -1.13
C ILE A 348 -31.71 -15.39 -2.03
N GLY A 349 -32.69 -15.04 -2.87
CA GLY A 349 -33.30 -15.95 -3.86
C GLY A 349 -34.34 -16.93 -3.31
N ARG A 350 -34.61 -16.94 -2.00
CA ARG A 350 -35.66 -17.74 -1.33
C ARG A 350 -36.31 -16.97 -0.20
N LYS A 351 -37.62 -17.14 -0.02
CA LYS A 351 -38.36 -16.47 1.06
C LYS A 351 -38.00 -17.06 2.42
N VAL A 352 -37.94 -16.22 3.43
CA VAL A 352 -37.67 -16.66 4.80
C VAL A 352 -38.79 -17.59 5.32
N GLU A 353 -40.03 -17.40 4.85
CA GLU A 353 -41.14 -18.34 5.06
C GLU A 353 -40.81 -19.78 4.61
N ASP A 354 -40.25 -19.93 3.41
CA ASP A 354 -39.95 -21.25 2.83
C ASP A 354 -38.91 -21.96 3.73
N LEU A 355 -37.84 -21.22 4.09
CA LEU A 355 -36.76 -21.67 4.97
C LEU A 355 -37.24 -22.01 6.39
N LEU A 356 -38.17 -21.26 6.97
CA LEU A 356 -38.74 -21.54 8.29
C LEU A 356 -39.73 -22.71 8.26
N SER A 357 -40.36 -22.99 7.11
CA SER A 357 -41.36 -24.06 6.97
C SER A 357 -40.74 -25.46 6.88
N ASP A 358 -39.54 -25.57 6.31
CA ASP A 358 -38.77 -26.81 6.16
C ASP A 358 -37.28 -26.55 6.45
N PRO A 359 -36.88 -26.21 7.69
CA PRO A 359 -35.57 -25.65 7.97
C PRO A 359 -34.42 -26.65 7.82
N ASP A 360 -34.68 -27.95 7.99
CA ASP A 360 -33.65 -29.00 7.96
C ASP A 360 -33.24 -29.40 6.52
N ASN A 361 -33.89 -28.84 5.48
CA ASN A 361 -33.68 -29.19 4.07
C ASN A 361 -32.24 -28.91 3.57
N GLU A 362 -31.60 -29.92 2.96
CA GLU A 362 -30.23 -29.81 2.44
C GLU A 362 -30.09 -28.78 1.30
N ALA A 363 -31.16 -28.44 0.58
CA ALA A 363 -31.11 -27.45 -0.50
C ALA A 363 -30.69 -26.06 -0.02
N TRP A 364 -30.99 -25.70 1.24
CA TRP A 364 -30.68 -24.38 1.81
C TRP A 364 -29.17 -24.12 1.94
N LEU A 365 -28.34 -25.17 2.01
CA LEU A 365 -26.87 -25.06 1.95
C LEU A 365 -26.35 -24.38 0.68
N SER A 366 -27.13 -24.40 -0.41
CA SER A 366 -26.77 -23.76 -1.68
C SER A 366 -27.13 -22.27 -1.78
N TYR A 367 -27.92 -21.76 -0.83
CA TYR A 367 -28.36 -20.37 -0.79
C TYR A 367 -27.51 -19.52 0.17
N SER A 368 -27.80 -18.21 0.21
CA SER A 368 -27.26 -17.31 1.22
C SER A 368 -28.38 -16.87 2.15
N ALA A 369 -28.37 -17.42 3.36
CA ALA A 369 -29.25 -17.03 4.45
C ALA A 369 -28.41 -16.73 5.70
N GLU A 370 -28.75 -15.65 6.41
CA GLU A 370 -27.95 -15.15 7.53
C GLU A 370 -28.79 -14.40 8.57
N LEU A 371 -28.26 -14.25 9.79
CA LEU A 371 -28.78 -13.33 10.80
C LEU A 371 -28.16 -11.96 10.57
N CYS A 372 -28.94 -10.98 10.12
CA CYS A 372 -28.42 -9.64 9.78
C CYS A 372 -29.41 -8.51 10.13
N GLY A 373 -28.90 -7.53 10.90
CA GLY A 373 -29.60 -6.27 11.18
C GLY A 373 -29.34 -5.16 10.16
N GLY A 374 -28.48 -5.39 9.17
CA GLY A 374 -28.05 -4.44 8.14
C GLY A 374 -29.13 -4.08 7.12
N THR A 375 -28.89 -3.01 6.37
CA THR A 375 -29.72 -2.66 5.20
C THR A 375 -29.24 -3.46 3.97
N HIS A 376 -30.16 -3.81 3.08
CA HIS A 376 -29.85 -4.63 1.90
C HIS A 376 -30.59 -4.08 0.67
N ILE A 377 -29.99 -4.28 -0.50
CA ILE A 377 -30.64 -4.12 -1.81
C ILE A 377 -31.87 -5.04 -1.92
N SER A 378 -32.87 -4.66 -2.71
CA SER A 378 -34.09 -5.47 -2.87
C SER A 378 -33.89 -6.68 -3.79
N ASN A 379 -32.96 -6.57 -4.76
CA ASN A 379 -32.65 -7.59 -5.74
C ASN A 379 -31.16 -7.52 -6.14
N THR A 380 -30.51 -8.67 -6.35
CA THR A 380 -29.06 -8.75 -6.63
C THR A 380 -28.59 -7.92 -7.82
N ARG A 381 -29.47 -7.62 -8.79
CA ARG A 381 -29.15 -6.75 -9.95
C ARG A 381 -28.70 -5.35 -9.56
N GLU A 382 -29.12 -4.83 -8.40
CA GLU A 382 -28.77 -3.50 -7.90
C GLU A 382 -27.27 -3.36 -7.62
N ALA A 383 -26.58 -4.47 -7.34
CA ALA A 383 -25.12 -4.49 -7.25
C ALA A 383 -24.41 -4.23 -8.59
N LYS A 384 -25.13 -4.32 -9.73
CA LYS A 384 -24.70 -4.17 -11.15
C LYS A 384 -23.60 -5.12 -11.63
N ALA A 385 -22.49 -5.20 -10.91
CA ALA A 385 -21.30 -6.01 -11.19
C ALA A 385 -20.48 -6.20 -9.90
N PHE A 386 -19.65 -7.24 -9.85
CA PHE A 386 -18.75 -7.52 -8.73
C PHE A 386 -17.32 -7.74 -9.24
N ALA A 387 -16.35 -6.99 -8.71
CA ALA A 387 -14.94 -7.07 -9.10
C ALA A 387 -14.08 -7.45 -7.89
N LEU A 388 -13.43 -8.63 -7.93
CA LEU A 388 -12.69 -9.17 -6.79
C LEU A 388 -11.21 -8.74 -6.85
N VAL A 389 -10.87 -7.67 -6.14
CA VAL A 389 -9.62 -6.90 -6.31
C VAL A 389 -8.41 -7.52 -5.62
N SER A 390 -8.57 -8.05 -4.41
CA SER A 390 -7.46 -8.66 -3.64
C SER A 390 -7.90 -9.78 -2.70
N GLU A 391 -6.91 -10.60 -2.31
CA GLU A 391 -7.01 -11.57 -1.22
C GLU A 391 -5.70 -11.53 -0.42
N GLU A 392 -5.78 -11.32 0.89
CA GLU A 392 -4.64 -11.18 1.80
C GLU A 392 -4.84 -11.90 3.14
N SER A 393 -3.73 -12.28 3.80
CA SER A 393 -3.77 -12.91 5.12
C SER A 393 -3.78 -11.83 6.21
N VAL A 394 -4.86 -11.74 6.99
CA VAL A 394 -4.97 -10.76 8.10
C VAL A 394 -4.35 -11.30 9.37
N ALA A 395 -4.58 -12.59 9.66
CA ALA A 395 -4.00 -13.29 10.81
C ALA A 395 -3.76 -14.76 10.45
N LYS A 396 -3.19 -15.53 11.39
CA LYS A 396 -3.07 -16.99 11.24
C LYS A 396 -4.47 -17.60 11.07
N GLY A 397 -4.69 -18.27 9.94
CA GLY A 397 -5.96 -18.93 9.60
C GLY A 397 -7.08 -17.99 9.15
N ILE A 398 -6.88 -16.66 9.13
CA ILE A 398 -7.89 -15.67 8.75
C ILE A 398 -7.41 -14.85 7.55
N ARG A 399 -8.27 -14.76 6.54
CA ARG A 399 -8.00 -14.14 5.24
C ARG A 399 -9.07 -13.11 4.92
N ARG A 400 -8.71 -12.11 4.13
CA ARG A 400 -9.57 -11.00 3.71
C ARG A 400 -9.63 -10.95 2.20
N MET A 401 -10.85 -10.98 1.65
CA MET A 401 -11.10 -10.55 0.28
C MET A 401 -11.49 -9.07 0.29
N THR A 402 -10.97 -8.29 -0.65
CA THR A 402 -11.50 -6.96 -0.96
C THR A 402 -12.09 -6.97 -2.36
N ALA A 403 -13.32 -6.49 -2.50
CA ALA A 403 -14.04 -6.41 -3.76
C ALA A 403 -14.73 -5.05 -3.92
N PHE A 404 -15.03 -4.69 -5.17
CA PHE A 404 -15.87 -3.55 -5.50
C PHE A 404 -17.21 -4.05 -6.06
N THR A 405 -18.25 -3.25 -5.91
CA THR A 405 -19.56 -3.41 -6.55
C THR A 405 -19.90 -2.18 -7.40
N ALA A 406 -21.04 -2.21 -8.08
CA ALA A 406 -21.63 -1.09 -8.80
C ALA A 406 -20.63 -0.40 -9.76
N ASP A 407 -20.63 0.93 -9.78
CA ASP A 407 -19.84 1.71 -10.74
C ASP A 407 -18.33 1.63 -10.46
N CYS A 408 -17.92 1.28 -9.22
CA CYS A 408 -16.53 0.99 -8.87
C CYS A 408 -16.06 -0.33 -9.47
N ALA A 409 -16.91 -1.36 -9.49
CA ALA A 409 -16.62 -2.62 -10.19
C ALA A 409 -16.49 -2.42 -11.70
N LEU A 410 -17.41 -1.66 -12.31
CA LEU A 410 -17.38 -1.34 -13.75
C LEU A 410 -16.08 -0.61 -14.13
N LYS A 411 -15.72 0.46 -13.41
CA LYS A 411 -14.45 1.19 -13.62
C LYS A 411 -13.22 0.29 -13.45
N ALA A 412 -13.25 -0.67 -12.53
CA ALA A 412 -12.16 -1.62 -12.33
C ALA A 412 -12.05 -2.66 -13.46
N PHE A 413 -13.17 -3.06 -14.10
CA PHE A 413 -13.14 -3.87 -15.31
C PHE A 413 -12.64 -3.07 -16.53
N GLU A 414 -13.13 -1.84 -16.73
CA GLU A 414 -12.68 -0.93 -17.80
C GLU A 414 -11.17 -0.64 -17.71
N LEU A 415 -10.66 -0.37 -16.50
CA LEU A 415 -9.23 -0.16 -16.27
C LEU A 415 -8.41 -1.44 -16.52
N ALA A 416 -8.93 -2.62 -16.20
CA ALA A 416 -8.27 -3.89 -16.49
C ALA A 416 -8.13 -4.11 -18.01
N ASP A 417 -9.18 -3.82 -18.76
CA ASP A 417 -9.20 -4.04 -20.21
C ASP A 417 -8.40 -2.96 -20.96
N SER A 418 -8.43 -1.71 -20.48
CA SER A 418 -7.53 -0.63 -20.93
C SER A 418 -6.05 -0.99 -20.74
N LEU A 419 -5.66 -1.43 -19.54
CA LEU A 419 -4.29 -1.88 -19.26
C LEU A 419 -3.92 -3.15 -20.05
N GLY A 420 -4.86 -4.08 -20.23
CA GLY A 420 -4.70 -5.26 -21.07
C GLY A 420 -4.43 -4.89 -22.53
N GLN A 421 -5.13 -3.90 -23.06
CA GLN A 421 -4.95 -3.40 -24.42
C GLN A 421 -3.64 -2.61 -24.60
N GLU A 422 -3.28 -1.73 -23.65
CA GLU A 422 -1.99 -1.05 -23.71
C GLU A 422 -0.79 -2.00 -23.69
N ILE A 423 -0.91 -3.16 -23.02
CA ILE A 423 0.10 -4.22 -23.09
C ILE A 423 0.08 -4.89 -24.47
N ASN A 424 -1.09 -5.23 -25.01
CA ASN A 424 -1.20 -5.82 -26.36
C ASN A 424 -0.60 -4.89 -27.44
N ASP A 425 -0.78 -3.58 -27.30
CA ASP A 425 -0.21 -2.59 -28.22
C ASP A 425 1.29 -2.35 -27.99
N ALA A 426 1.78 -2.51 -26.75
CA ALA A 426 3.22 -2.46 -26.50
C ALA A 426 4.00 -3.60 -27.20
N TYR A 427 3.38 -4.75 -27.48
CA TYR A 427 4.00 -5.79 -28.34
C TYR A 427 4.24 -5.34 -29.79
N LYS A 428 3.70 -4.19 -30.22
CA LYS A 428 3.87 -3.60 -31.57
C LYS A 428 4.95 -2.51 -31.62
N ILE A 429 5.60 -2.20 -30.50
CA ILE A 429 6.58 -1.11 -30.36
C ILE A 429 7.97 -1.72 -30.23
N GLU A 430 8.96 -1.17 -30.95
CA GLU A 430 10.36 -1.61 -30.88
C GLU A 430 11.29 -0.56 -30.25
N GLY A 431 12.51 -0.99 -29.92
CA GLY A 431 13.60 -0.11 -29.47
C GLY A 431 13.37 0.58 -28.12
N SER A 432 14.05 1.71 -27.92
CA SER A 432 14.09 2.43 -26.62
C SER A 432 12.74 3.02 -26.19
N MET A 433 11.77 3.14 -27.10
CA MET A 433 10.40 3.54 -26.78
C MET A 433 9.63 2.42 -26.06
N LEU A 434 9.89 1.16 -26.43
CA LEU A 434 9.32 0.00 -25.73
C LEU A 434 9.77 -0.04 -24.27
N GLU A 435 11.06 0.18 -24.00
CA GLU A 435 11.62 0.14 -22.64
C GLU A 435 10.91 1.12 -21.70
N LYS A 436 10.76 2.38 -22.14
CA LYS A 436 10.06 3.43 -21.40
C LYS A 436 8.58 3.09 -21.19
N LYS A 437 7.90 2.57 -22.22
CA LYS A 437 6.49 2.15 -22.14
C LYS A 437 6.31 0.98 -21.17
N VAL A 438 7.17 -0.03 -21.21
CA VAL A 438 7.14 -1.20 -20.30
C VAL A 438 7.41 -0.79 -18.86
N ALA A 439 8.35 0.11 -18.59
CA ALA A 439 8.59 0.64 -17.24
C ALA A 439 7.37 1.40 -16.71
N SER A 440 6.76 2.26 -17.53
CA SER A 440 5.54 3.03 -17.18
C SER A 440 4.31 2.13 -16.97
N LEU A 441 4.11 1.12 -17.81
CA LEU A 441 3.02 0.16 -17.66
C LEU A 441 3.20 -0.72 -16.42
N LYS A 442 4.44 -1.10 -16.06
CA LYS A 442 4.70 -1.90 -14.87
C LYS A 442 4.21 -1.21 -13.60
N SER A 443 4.56 0.07 -13.38
CA SER A 443 4.13 0.79 -12.17
C SER A 443 2.61 0.97 -12.12
N ARG A 444 1.97 1.29 -13.26
CA ARG A 444 0.50 1.39 -13.37
C ARG A 444 -0.19 0.05 -13.07
N VAL A 445 0.29 -1.06 -13.62
CA VAL A 445 -0.27 -2.40 -13.38
C VAL A 445 -0.11 -2.83 -11.91
N GLU A 446 0.99 -2.48 -11.24
CA GLU A 446 1.15 -2.78 -9.82
C GLU A 446 0.17 -1.96 -8.95
N ALA A 447 0.05 -0.66 -9.20
CA ALA A 447 -0.84 0.24 -8.46
C ALA A 447 -2.35 0.03 -8.73
N ALA A 448 -2.72 -0.48 -9.91
CA ALA A 448 -4.13 -0.58 -10.33
C ALA A 448 -4.98 -1.50 -9.41
N GLN A 449 -6.07 -0.95 -8.88
CA GLN A 449 -7.12 -1.71 -8.20
C GLN A 449 -8.08 -2.26 -9.26
N ILE A 450 -7.77 -3.47 -9.73
CA ILE A 450 -8.47 -4.20 -10.78
C ILE A 450 -8.63 -5.67 -10.36
N PRO A 451 -9.62 -6.42 -10.89
CA PRO A 451 -9.82 -7.84 -10.62
C PRO A 451 -8.52 -8.65 -10.52
N ALA A 452 -8.30 -9.34 -9.40
CA ALA A 452 -7.10 -10.14 -9.14
C ALA A 452 -6.88 -11.20 -10.24
N SER A 453 -7.98 -11.78 -10.73
CA SER A 453 -8.04 -12.74 -11.84
C SER A 453 -7.47 -12.19 -13.15
N ARG A 454 -7.76 -10.91 -13.47
CA ARG A 454 -7.24 -10.19 -14.64
C ARG A 454 -5.84 -9.62 -14.38
N LYS A 455 -5.58 -9.10 -13.17
CA LYS A 455 -4.28 -8.55 -12.73
C LYS A 455 -3.17 -9.60 -12.86
N ALA A 456 -3.44 -10.85 -12.49
CA ALA A 456 -2.51 -11.96 -12.70
C ALA A 456 -2.19 -12.20 -14.18
N ASN A 457 -3.22 -12.29 -15.05
CA ASN A 457 -3.04 -12.49 -16.49
C ASN A 457 -2.24 -11.33 -17.13
N ILE A 458 -2.54 -10.09 -16.73
CA ILE A 458 -1.85 -8.86 -17.13
C ILE A 458 -0.38 -8.90 -16.69
N LYS A 459 -0.08 -9.31 -15.45
CA LYS A 459 1.30 -9.51 -14.96
C LYS A 459 2.06 -10.57 -15.74
N THR A 460 1.43 -11.69 -16.10
CA THR A 460 2.05 -12.73 -16.94
C THR A 460 2.45 -12.19 -18.32
N LYS A 461 1.55 -11.46 -19.00
CA LYS A 461 1.85 -10.77 -20.27
C LYS A 461 2.97 -9.74 -20.12
N MET A 462 2.99 -9.00 -19.01
CA MET A 462 4.01 -7.99 -18.68
C MET A 462 5.40 -8.61 -18.47
N THR A 463 5.49 -9.75 -17.78
CA THR A 463 6.75 -10.48 -17.56
C THR A 463 7.32 -11.03 -18.87
N ALA A 464 6.47 -11.55 -19.77
CA ALA A 464 6.90 -11.99 -21.09
C ALA A 464 7.45 -10.82 -21.94
N LEU A 465 6.77 -9.67 -21.93
CA LEU A 465 7.23 -8.47 -22.63
C LEU A 465 8.57 -7.93 -22.08
N GLN A 466 8.76 -7.98 -20.75
CA GLN A 466 10.04 -7.66 -20.10
C GLN A 466 11.17 -8.64 -20.47
N ALA A 467 10.86 -9.91 -20.77
CA ALA A 467 11.85 -10.89 -21.22
C ALA A 467 12.32 -10.59 -22.65
N GLU A 468 11.39 -10.25 -23.57
CA GLU A 468 11.76 -9.86 -24.94
C GLU A 468 12.54 -8.53 -24.98
N VAL A 469 12.20 -7.55 -24.13
CA VAL A 469 13.03 -6.33 -23.95
C VAL A 469 14.47 -6.69 -23.57
N LYS A 470 14.67 -7.50 -22.52
CA LYS A 470 16.02 -7.92 -22.08
C LYS A 470 16.78 -8.70 -23.14
N LYS A 471 16.08 -9.50 -23.94
CA LYS A 471 16.62 -10.28 -25.06
C LYS A 471 17.04 -9.37 -26.23
N ALA A 472 16.28 -8.32 -26.53
CA ALA A 472 16.65 -7.29 -27.49
C ALA A 472 17.86 -6.48 -27.00
N GLN A 473 17.85 -6.00 -25.76
CA GLN A 473 18.99 -5.34 -25.12
C GLN A 473 20.27 -6.19 -25.18
N LYS A 474 20.18 -7.50 -24.88
CA LYS A 474 21.32 -8.41 -24.96
C LYS A 474 21.87 -8.54 -26.39
N LYS A 475 21.00 -8.64 -27.40
CA LYS A 475 21.43 -8.65 -28.82
C LYS A 475 22.15 -7.35 -29.21
N ILE A 476 21.65 -6.21 -28.76
CA ILE A 476 22.27 -4.90 -29.02
C ILE A 476 23.64 -4.82 -28.34
N ALA A 477 23.76 -5.19 -27.06
CA ALA A 477 25.04 -5.23 -26.35
C ALA A 477 26.05 -6.20 -27.00
N GLU A 478 25.61 -7.39 -27.42
CA GLU A 478 26.46 -8.34 -28.16
C GLU A 478 26.94 -7.80 -29.51
N ALA A 479 26.14 -6.97 -30.19
CA ALA A 479 26.52 -6.29 -31.43
C ALA A 479 27.49 -5.12 -31.16
N ASN A 480 27.20 -4.29 -30.14
CA ASN A 480 28.07 -3.20 -29.68
C ASN A 480 29.47 -3.71 -29.31
N VAL A 481 29.56 -4.79 -28.52
CA VAL A 481 30.83 -5.43 -28.15
C VAL A 481 31.61 -5.84 -29.39
N LYS A 482 30.96 -6.50 -30.37
CA LYS A 482 31.62 -6.93 -31.61
C LYS A 482 32.11 -5.74 -32.44
N LYS A 483 31.31 -4.67 -32.54
CA LYS A 483 31.67 -3.43 -33.25
C LYS A 483 32.86 -2.74 -32.59
N ALA A 484 32.75 -2.40 -31.30
CA ALA A 484 33.79 -1.68 -30.56
C ALA A 484 35.12 -2.46 -30.53
N VAL A 485 35.10 -3.78 -30.30
CA VAL A 485 36.29 -4.63 -30.39
C VAL A 485 36.88 -4.59 -31.81
N GLY A 486 36.07 -4.74 -32.86
CA GLY A 486 36.54 -4.73 -34.24
C GLY A 486 37.15 -3.39 -34.68
N GLU A 487 36.61 -2.28 -34.20
CA GLU A 487 37.12 -0.92 -34.47
C GLU A 487 38.41 -0.64 -33.69
N ALA A 488 38.44 -0.95 -32.39
CA ALA A 488 39.63 -0.78 -31.55
C ALA A 488 40.80 -1.69 -31.98
N MET A 489 40.53 -2.92 -32.41
CA MET A 489 41.56 -3.83 -32.93
C MET A 489 42.22 -3.28 -34.20
N LYS A 490 41.44 -2.77 -35.17
CA LYS A 490 41.97 -2.15 -36.40
C LYS A 490 42.82 -0.92 -36.08
N ALA A 491 42.36 -0.08 -35.16
CA ALA A 491 43.11 1.10 -34.72
C ALA A 491 44.43 0.72 -34.02
N ALA A 492 44.43 -0.34 -33.20
CA ALA A 492 45.64 -0.85 -32.55
C ALA A 492 46.61 -1.51 -33.54
N GLU A 493 46.10 -2.16 -34.60
CA GLU A 493 46.93 -2.74 -35.67
C GLU A 493 47.59 -1.68 -36.55
N SER A 494 46.88 -0.60 -36.90
CA SER A 494 47.49 0.56 -37.55
C SER A 494 48.53 1.22 -36.64
N ALA A 495 48.23 1.41 -35.36
CA ALA A 495 49.16 2.00 -34.40
C ALA A 495 50.44 1.16 -34.23
N ALA A 496 50.32 -0.17 -34.12
CA ALA A 496 51.46 -1.08 -34.04
C ALA A 496 52.31 -1.04 -35.32
N SER A 497 51.67 -1.02 -36.49
CA SER A 497 52.35 -0.96 -37.79
C SER A 497 53.11 0.36 -38.00
N ASP A 498 52.57 1.46 -37.47
CA ASP A 498 53.20 2.78 -37.44
C ASP A 498 54.30 2.92 -36.35
N GLY A 499 54.59 1.86 -35.58
CA GLY A 499 55.57 1.88 -34.48
C GLY A 499 55.14 2.70 -33.26
N LYS A 500 53.84 2.99 -33.08
CA LYS A 500 53.32 3.81 -31.98
C LYS A 500 53.09 2.95 -30.74
N GLY A 501 53.65 3.36 -29.60
CA GLY A 501 53.44 2.68 -28.30
C GLY A 501 52.03 2.83 -27.69
N PHE A 502 51.12 3.55 -28.35
CA PHE A 502 49.76 3.78 -27.90
C PHE A 502 48.76 3.87 -29.07
N CYS A 503 47.49 3.60 -28.76
CA CYS A 503 46.35 3.72 -29.65
C CYS A 503 45.24 4.53 -28.95
N VAL A 504 44.60 5.44 -29.70
CA VAL A 504 43.41 6.17 -29.27
C VAL A 504 42.38 6.12 -30.40
N CYS A 505 41.15 5.67 -30.13
CA CYS A 505 40.09 5.60 -31.15
C CYS A 505 38.70 5.95 -30.63
N ARG A 506 37.88 6.54 -31.51
CA ARG A 506 36.42 6.64 -31.36
C ARG A 506 35.79 5.31 -31.81
N VAL A 507 34.77 4.86 -31.10
CA VAL A 507 33.85 3.78 -31.51
C VAL A 507 32.41 4.25 -31.29
N ASP A 508 31.51 3.98 -32.23
CA ASP A 508 30.13 4.49 -32.12
C ASP A 508 29.19 3.41 -31.55
N VAL A 509 29.17 3.30 -30.21
CA VAL A 509 28.29 2.39 -29.45
C VAL A 509 27.47 3.10 -28.36
N GLY A 510 27.35 4.43 -28.45
CA GLY A 510 26.61 5.26 -27.49
C GLY A 510 27.16 5.16 -26.06
N GLN A 511 26.29 4.93 -25.09
CA GLN A 511 26.65 4.83 -23.66
C GLN A 511 27.08 3.40 -23.22
N ASP A 512 27.35 2.46 -24.13
CA ASP A 512 27.70 1.07 -23.78
C ASP A 512 29.12 0.93 -23.20
N ALA A 513 29.24 1.23 -21.91
CA ALA A 513 30.49 1.13 -21.15
C ALA A 513 31.03 -0.31 -21.00
N ALA A 514 30.22 -1.34 -21.27
CA ALA A 514 30.69 -2.72 -21.31
C ALA A 514 31.40 -3.00 -22.64
N ALA A 515 30.80 -2.62 -23.77
CA ALA A 515 31.42 -2.72 -25.09
C ALA A 515 32.72 -1.92 -25.20
N VAL A 516 32.74 -0.68 -24.70
CA VAL A 516 33.95 0.18 -24.69
C VAL A 516 35.07 -0.45 -23.84
N ARG A 517 34.75 -1.03 -22.67
CA ARG A 517 35.73 -1.68 -21.79
C ARG A 517 36.30 -2.97 -22.40
N GLU A 518 35.44 -3.79 -22.98
CA GLU A 518 35.82 -5.05 -23.63
C GLU A 518 36.73 -4.82 -24.85
N ALA A 519 36.47 -3.75 -25.61
CA ALA A 519 37.31 -3.30 -26.71
C ALA A 519 38.72 -2.90 -26.26
N VAL A 520 38.82 -2.08 -25.20
CA VAL A 520 40.11 -1.68 -24.59
C VAL A 520 40.93 -2.89 -24.16
N LEU A 521 40.32 -3.82 -23.42
CA LEU A 521 41.01 -4.99 -22.90
C LEU A 521 41.56 -5.88 -24.02
N LYS A 522 40.74 -6.22 -25.02
CA LYS A 522 41.18 -7.07 -26.14
C LYS A 522 42.25 -6.41 -27.01
N ALA A 523 42.13 -5.11 -27.28
CA ALA A 523 43.13 -4.37 -28.06
C ALA A 523 44.47 -4.24 -27.31
N ARG A 524 44.46 -4.02 -26.00
CA ARG A 524 45.67 -4.07 -25.15
C ARG A 524 46.30 -5.46 -25.17
N ASP A 525 45.51 -6.48 -24.86
CA ASP A 525 46.01 -7.84 -24.59
C ASP A 525 46.55 -8.55 -25.84
N GLN A 526 46.01 -8.23 -27.03
CA GLN A 526 46.49 -8.83 -28.29
C GLN A 526 47.65 -8.06 -28.96
N LYS A 527 47.92 -6.81 -28.58
CA LYS A 527 48.94 -5.97 -29.25
C LYS A 527 50.03 -5.42 -28.32
N GLY A 528 49.88 -5.54 -27.00
CA GLY A 528 50.85 -5.04 -26.03
C GLY A 528 50.99 -3.51 -26.03
N LEU A 529 49.95 -2.78 -26.46
CA LEU A 529 49.93 -1.32 -26.56
C LEU A 529 49.08 -0.68 -25.46
N SER A 530 49.37 0.59 -25.16
CA SER A 530 48.48 1.44 -24.35
C SER A 530 47.26 1.83 -25.19
N VAL A 531 46.05 1.46 -24.77
CA VAL A 531 44.83 1.69 -25.57
C VAL A 531 43.83 2.55 -24.81
N MET A 532 43.31 3.58 -25.47
CA MET A 532 42.14 4.35 -25.02
C MET A 532 41.03 4.29 -26.09
N VAL A 533 39.83 3.94 -25.66
CA VAL A 533 38.62 3.94 -26.50
C VAL A 533 37.62 4.92 -25.91
N PHE A 534 37.00 5.74 -26.76
CA PHE A 534 35.88 6.60 -26.38
C PHE A 534 34.68 6.39 -27.29
N SER A 535 33.49 6.50 -26.72
CA SER A 535 32.20 6.40 -27.42
C SER A 535 31.33 7.59 -27.04
N THR A 536 30.62 8.11 -28.03
CA THR A 536 29.73 9.27 -27.91
C THR A 536 28.29 8.87 -28.16
N ASP A 537 27.38 9.35 -27.32
CA ASP A 537 25.93 9.27 -27.55
C ASP A 537 25.39 10.65 -27.88
N GLU A 538 25.19 10.89 -29.18
CA GLU A 538 24.71 12.16 -29.74
C GLU A 538 23.24 12.44 -29.36
N ALA A 539 22.46 11.41 -28.95
CA ALA A 539 21.09 11.59 -28.48
C ALA A 539 20.99 12.02 -27.00
N SER A 540 22.09 11.93 -26.23
CA SER A 540 22.14 12.39 -24.83
C SER A 540 23.27 13.37 -24.52
N ASN A 541 24.12 13.71 -25.50
CA ASN A 541 25.33 14.52 -25.36
C ASN A 541 26.24 14.01 -24.23
N LYS A 542 26.56 12.72 -24.25
CA LYS A 542 27.45 12.07 -23.28
C LYS A 542 28.61 11.33 -23.93
N VAL A 543 29.73 11.29 -23.22
CA VAL A 543 30.93 10.50 -23.57
C VAL A 543 31.14 9.40 -22.53
N VAL A 544 31.48 8.21 -23.01
CA VAL A 544 32.04 7.11 -22.22
C VAL A 544 33.48 6.87 -22.68
N VAL A 545 34.43 6.91 -21.76
CA VAL A 545 35.86 6.70 -22.04
C VAL A 545 36.38 5.54 -21.19
N CYS A 546 37.19 4.66 -21.78
CA CYS A 546 37.96 3.66 -21.04
C CYS A 546 39.37 3.60 -21.60
N ALA A 547 40.36 3.40 -20.74
CA ALA A 547 41.75 3.21 -21.15
C ALA A 547 42.43 2.13 -20.32
N ALA A 548 43.40 1.45 -20.93
CA ALA A 548 44.26 0.50 -20.27
C ALA A 548 45.70 0.58 -20.80
N VAL A 549 46.65 0.37 -19.90
CA VAL A 549 48.09 0.34 -20.21
C VAL A 549 48.61 -1.07 -19.88
N PRO A 550 49.48 -1.68 -20.71
CA PRO A 550 50.16 -2.93 -20.37
C PRO A 550 51.01 -2.74 -19.10
N GLN A 551 50.97 -3.70 -18.18
CA GLN A 551 51.81 -3.63 -16.98
C GLN A 551 53.26 -3.93 -17.36
N GLY A 552 54.17 -2.97 -17.16
CA GLY A 552 55.56 -3.07 -17.59
C GLY A 552 56.44 -3.78 -16.56
N ASN A 553 57.31 -4.69 -17.01
CA ASN A 553 58.47 -5.09 -16.23
C ASN A 553 59.47 -3.92 -16.23
N GLY A 554 59.39 -3.08 -15.18
CA GLY A 554 59.82 -1.68 -15.18
C GLY A 554 61.20 -1.36 -15.79
N LYS A 555 61.18 -0.52 -16.83
CA LYS A 555 62.32 0.27 -17.33
C LYS A 555 61.86 1.42 -18.25
N GLY A 556 61.13 2.38 -17.68
CA GLY A 556 60.68 3.59 -18.35
C GLY A 556 59.80 4.46 -17.43
N LYS A 557 59.39 5.64 -17.89
CA LYS A 557 58.24 6.33 -17.29
C LYS A 557 56.98 5.60 -17.75
N GLU A 558 56.37 4.82 -16.87
CA GLU A 558 55.07 4.20 -17.15
C GLU A 558 53.99 5.28 -17.23
N LEU A 559 53.02 5.07 -18.13
CA LEU A 559 51.88 5.95 -18.31
C LEU A 559 50.80 5.58 -17.29
N GLU A 560 50.57 6.42 -16.28
CA GLU A 560 49.54 6.15 -15.28
C GLU A 560 48.14 6.30 -15.92
N VAL A 561 47.29 5.29 -15.73
CA VAL A 561 46.03 5.14 -16.47
C VAL A 561 44.97 6.10 -15.96
N SER A 562 44.98 6.41 -14.66
CA SER A 562 44.04 7.35 -14.05
C SER A 562 44.36 8.79 -14.46
N GLU A 563 45.63 9.19 -14.50
CA GLU A 563 46.12 10.45 -15.08
C GLU A 563 45.78 10.55 -16.57
N TRP A 564 46.00 9.50 -17.37
CA TRP A 564 45.70 9.52 -18.79
C TRP A 564 44.19 9.71 -19.06
N VAL A 565 43.33 9.01 -18.32
CA VAL A 565 41.87 9.22 -18.41
C VAL A 565 41.47 10.59 -17.84
N ALA A 566 42.05 11.06 -16.74
CA ALA A 566 41.75 12.38 -16.19
C ALA A 566 42.08 13.51 -17.19
N ALA A 567 43.25 13.45 -17.85
CA ALA A 567 43.65 14.39 -18.90
C ALA A 567 42.72 14.31 -20.13
N ALA A 568 42.19 13.13 -20.46
CA ALA A 568 41.22 12.96 -21.55
C ALA A 568 39.80 13.46 -21.19
N MET A 569 39.40 13.39 -19.92
CA MET A 569 38.10 13.89 -19.44
C MET A 569 38.13 15.41 -19.17
N GLN A 570 39.29 16.01 -18.89
CA GLN A 570 39.42 17.43 -18.53
C GLN A 570 38.81 18.40 -19.58
N PRO A 571 39.01 18.24 -20.91
CA PRO A 571 38.40 19.13 -21.91
C PRO A 571 36.87 19.05 -22.01
N ILE A 572 36.25 18.05 -21.37
CA ILE A 572 34.80 17.82 -21.35
C ILE A 572 34.22 17.86 -19.93
N ASN A 573 34.95 18.38 -18.94
CA ASN A 573 34.55 18.48 -17.52
C ASN A 573 34.08 17.17 -16.83
N GLY A 574 34.30 16.02 -17.47
CA GLY A 574 33.77 14.74 -17.02
C GLY A 574 34.58 14.11 -15.87
N ARG A 575 33.99 13.09 -15.23
CA ARG A 575 34.60 12.44 -14.05
C ARG A 575 35.32 11.16 -14.44
N SER A 576 36.56 11.00 -13.96
CA SER A 576 37.32 9.75 -14.03
C SER A 576 37.15 8.92 -12.75
N GLY A 577 37.07 7.60 -12.90
CA GLY A 577 37.17 6.66 -11.78
C GLY A 577 38.63 6.35 -11.45
N LYS A 578 38.93 6.06 -10.18
CA LYS A 578 40.26 5.57 -9.76
C LYS A 578 40.58 4.27 -10.49
N GLY A 579 41.71 4.22 -11.20
CA GLY A 579 42.13 3.04 -11.94
C GLY A 579 42.47 1.85 -11.04
N LYS A 580 42.37 0.64 -11.58
CA LYS A 580 42.81 -0.60 -10.91
C LYS A 580 43.39 -1.57 -11.93
N ALA A 581 44.53 -2.19 -11.58
CA ALA A 581 45.23 -3.18 -12.42
C ALA A 581 45.54 -2.73 -13.87
N GLY A 582 45.83 -1.44 -14.06
CA GLY A 582 46.14 -0.88 -15.39
C GLY A 582 44.92 -0.65 -16.28
N LEU A 583 43.72 -0.48 -15.69
CA LEU A 583 42.47 -0.12 -16.36
C LEU A 583 41.78 1.04 -15.61
N ALA A 584 41.31 2.06 -16.33
CA ALA A 584 40.44 3.10 -15.78
C ALA A 584 39.32 3.48 -16.77
N SER A 585 38.27 4.13 -16.26
CA SER A 585 37.14 4.60 -17.07
C SER A 585 36.63 5.95 -16.58
N GLY A 586 36.20 6.80 -17.50
CA GLY A 586 35.55 8.07 -17.23
C GLY A 586 34.22 8.19 -17.94
N GLN A 587 33.32 8.99 -17.38
CA GLN A 587 32.02 9.29 -17.98
C GLN A 587 31.63 10.73 -17.67
N ASP A 588 30.98 11.38 -18.64
CA ASP A 588 30.43 12.71 -18.49
C ASP A 588 28.89 12.74 -18.57
N PHE A 589 28.30 13.84 -18.09
CA PHE A 589 26.87 14.08 -18.04
C PHE A 589 26.38 15.21 -18.97
N SER A 590 27.27 15.99 -19.61
CA SER A 590 26.89 17.13 -20.47
C SER A 590 28.05 17.65 -21.36
N ILE A 591 28.15 17.15 -22.60
CA ILE A 591 28.99 17.78 -23.63
C ILE A 591 28.44 19.19 -23.95
N VAL A 592 29.22 20.23 -23.61
CA VAL A 592 29.03 21.57 -24.17
C VAL A 592 29.79 21.66 -25.48
N CYS A 593 29.13 22.10 -26.56
CA CYS A 593 29.71 22.12 -27.91
C CYS A 593 30.94 23.03 -28.03
N CYS A 594 32.13 22.42 -28.07
CA CYS A 594 33.38 23.09 -28.45
C CYS A 594 34.32 22.17 -29.25
N TRP A 595 33.76 21.33 -30.13
CA TRP A 595 34.51 20.38 -30.95
C TRP A 595 34.69 20.85 -32.40
N SER A 596 35.71 21.68 -32.59
CA SER A 596 36.41 21.86 -33.86
C SER A 596 37.86 22.28 -33.58
N ILE A 597 38.78 21.90 -34.47
CA ILE A 597 40.20 22.34 -34.54
C ILE A 597 41.16 21.84 -33.42
N SER A 598 40.79 21.83 -32.13
CA SER A 598 41.80 21.77 -31.05
C SER A 598 42.50 20.41 -30.81
N PHE A 599 41.82 19.27 -30.94
CA PHE A 599 42.32 17.98 -30.41
C PHE A 599 43.58 17.44 -31.11
N VAL A 600 43.77 17.73 -32.40
CA VAL A 600 44.90 17.19 -33.20
C VAL A 600 46.22 17.92 -32.94
N ARG A 601 46.19 19.16 -32.41
CA ARG A 601 47.41 19.98 -32.22
C ARG A 601 48.25 19.59 -31.00
N TYR A 602 47.66 19.03 -29.94
CA TYR A 602 48.32 18.95 -28.62
C TYR A 602 49.40 17.86 -28.50
N ILE A 603 49.47 16.91 -29.44
CA ILE A 603 50.42 15.77 -29.38
C ILE A 603 51.77 16.07 -30.07
N LYS A 604 51.88 17.16 -30.86
CA LYS A 604 52.99 17.33 -31.83
C LYS A 604 54.08 18.36 -31.47
N PHE A 605 54.21 18.78 -30.21
CA PHE A 605 55.14 19.85 -29.82
C PHE A 605 56.27 19.42 -28.85
N ARG A 606 57.21 18.57 -29.32
CA ARG A 606 58.52 18.42 -28.67
C ARG A 606 59.67 17.93 -29.57
N SER A 607 59.92 18.59 -30.72
CA SER A 607 61.23 18.55 -31.38
C SER A 607 61.50 19.80 -32.24
N MET A 608 62.72 19.88 -32.77
CA MET A 608 63.42 21.06 -33.33
C MET A 608 62.79 21.78 -34.55
N TYR A 609 63.29 23.01 -34.75
CA TYR A 609 63.27 23.82 -35.97
C TYR A 609 63.17 23.05 -37.31
N LEU A 610 62.29 23.51 -38.20
CA LEU A 610 62.70 24.05 -39.51
C LEU A 610 61.63 24.98 -40.13
N LEU A 611 61.88 25.43 -41.36
CA LEU A 611 61.21 26.54 -42.05
C LEU A 611 59.95 26.15 -42.87
N ALA A 612 58.95 27.05 -42.79
CA ALA A 612 58.24 27.68 -43.92
C ALA A 612 57.12 26.97 -44.74
N LEU A 613 56.14 27.83 -45.08
CA LEU A 613 55.29 27.93 -46.29
C LEU A 613 54.10 26.97 -46.55
N TRP A 614 52.96 27.64 -46.84
CA TRP A 614 51.89 27.32 -47.80
C TRP A 614 50.97 26.08 -47.56
N ASP A 615 49.69 26.10 -47.96
CA ASP A 615 48.84 27.24 -48.36
C ASP A 615 47.37 27.02 -47.95
N LEU A 616 46.53 28.07 -48.02
CA LEU A 616 45.13 28.00 -47.60
C LEU A 616 44.21 28.87 -48.47
N GLU A 617 43.46 28.26 -49.39
CA GLU A 617 42.45 28.94 -50.21
C GLU A 617 41.04 28.35 -50.06
N LYS A 618 40.07 29.28 -50.02
CA LYS A 618 38.68 29.17 -50.51
C LYS A 618 37.78 28.07 -49.93
N LEU A 619 36.89 28.48 -49.02
CA LEU A 619 35.63 29.08 -49.50
C LEU A 619 34.99 30.03 -48.46
N GLU A 620 34.38 31.09 -48.97
CA GLU A 620 33.71 32.17 -48.23
C GLU A 620 32.17 31.87 -48.15
N CYS A 621 31.28 32.65 -47.55
CA CYS A 621 31.34 33.97 -46.88
C CYS A 621 30.14 34.12 -45.91
N GLY A 622 30.14 35.16 -45.05
CA GLY A 622 28.91 35.61 -44.35
C GLY A 622 29.08 36.11 -42.92
N GLY A 623 29.28 37.43 -42.74
CA GLY A 623 29.04 38.11 -41.46
C GLY A 623 27.55 38.42 -41.24
N LEU A 624 27.13 39.10 -40.16
CA LEU A 624 27.89 39.85 -39.14
C LEU A 624 27.48 39.42 -37.71
N ILE A 625 28.30 39.80 -36.72
CA ILE A 625 27.92 39.89 -35.31
C ILE A 625 27.66 41.36 -34.99
N ASP A 626 26.55 41.66 -34.32
CA ASP A 626 26.27 42.96 -33.69
C ASP A 626 26.04 42.77 -32.18
N VAL A 627 26.39 43.78 -31.38
CA VAL A 627 26.43 43.73 -29.91
C VAL A 627 25.39 44.71 -29.34
N GLY A 628 24.12 44.35 -29.46
CA GLY A 628 22.97 45.18 -29.06
C GLY A 628 22.23 44.65 -27.83
N SER A 629 22.31 45.35 -26.70
CA SER A 629 21.54 45.05 -25.49
C SER A 629 20.10 45.56 -25.59
N ARG A 630 19.10 44.66 -25.52
CA ARG A 630 17.68 45.00 -25.30
C ARG A 630 16.85 43.81 -24.79
N LYS A 631 15.86 44.11 -23.93
CA LYS A 631 14.75 43.18 -23.65
C LYS A 631 13.77 43.22 -24.82
N THR A 632 13.54 42.09 -25.48
CA THR A 632 12.42 41.93 -26.43
C THR A 632 11.81 40.53 -26.29
N VAL A 633 10.48 40.47 -26.22
CA VAL A 633 9.72 39.22 -26.25
C VAL A 633 9.64 38.71 -27.68
N PHE A 634 9.81 37.41 -27.90
CA PHE A 634 9.51 36.76 -29.18
C PHE A 634 8.34 35.80 -29.05
N SER A 635 7.22 36.16 -29.65
CA SER A 635 6.08 35.28 -29.91
C SER A 635 6.13 34.86 -31.38
N VAL A 636 6.00 33.56 -31.66
CA VAL A 636 5.86 33.05 -33.03
C VAL A 636 4.38 32.73 -33.27
N VAL A 637 3.82 33.28 -34.35
CA VAL A 637 2.44 33.04 -34.79
C VAL A 637 2.46 32.34 -36.14
N ILE A 638 1.74 31.22 -36.24
CA ILE A 638 1.50 30.49 -37.50
C ILE A 638 0.03 30.71 -37.88
N PRO A 639 -0.28 31.10 -39.13
CA PRO A 639 -1.65 31.47 -39.50
C PRO A 639 -2.54 30.26 -39.80
N LEU A 640 -3.78 30.32 -39.32
CA LEU A 640 -4.93 29.57 -39.85
C LEU A 640 -6.13 30.52 -39.98
N PRO A 641 -6.97 30.40 -41.02
CA PRO A 641 -8.06 31.34 -41.28
C PRO A 641 -9.30 31.05 -40.42
N GLY A 642 -9.67 32.00 -39.56
CA GLY A 642 -10.86 31.92 -38.69
C GLY A 642 -10.95 33.10 -37.72
N ALA A 643 -11.61 34.18 -38.13
CA ALA A 643 -11.73 35.45 -37.41
C ALA A 643 -12.98 35.46 -36.47
N ILE A 644 -13.13 36.27 -35.40
CA ILE A 644 -12.29 37.26 -34.66
C ILE A 644 -12.99 37.58 -33.29
N ALA A 645 -12.38 38.42 -32.44
CA ALA A 645 -12.88 39.10 -31.21
C ALA A 645 -12.66 38.38 -29.85
N VAL A 646 -11.80 38.76 -28.88
CA VAL A 646 -10.93 39.94 -28.52
C VAL A 646 -11.52 40.88 -27.43
N ILE A 647 -10.64 41.62 -26.69
CA ILE A 647 -10.86 42.71 -25.68
C ILE A 647 -11.03 42.19 -24.22
N SER A 648 -10.48 42.73 -23.11
CA SER A 648 -9.32 43.62 -22.75
C SER A 648 -9.15 43.62 -21.19
N GLY A 649 -8.12 44.16 -20.49
CA GLY A 649 -6.84 44.80 -20.85
C GLY A 649 -6.57 46.16 -20.13
N LYS A 650 -5.42 46.32 -19.42
CA LYS A 650 -4.89 47.51 -18.67
C LYS A 650 -5.42 47.67 -17.21
N ARG A 651 -4.80 48.41 -16.27
CA ARG A 651 -3.68 49.40 -16.29
C ARG A 651 -2.91 49.53 -14.94
N ASP A 652 -1.88 50.38 -14.91
CA ASP A 652 -0.84 50.59 -13.87
C ASP A 652 -1.18 51.58 -12.73
N ILE A 653 -0.43 51.53 -11.61
CA ILE A 653 -0.22 52.62 -10.61
C ILE A 653 1.29 52.68 -10.22
N VAL A 654 1.79 53.84 -9.79
CA VAL A 654 3.23 54.18 -9.61
C VAL A 654 3.54 54.86 -8.27
N GLY A 655 4.73 54.61 -7.70
CA GLY A 655 5.32 55.31 -6.53
C GLY A 655 5.17 54.53 -5.21
N SER A 656 5.99 54.72 -4.16
CA SER A 656 7.26 55.48 -3.96
C SER A 656 7.81 55.09 -2.56
N ALA A 657 9.09 55.19 -2.17
CA ALA A 657 10.40 55.51 -2.78
C ALA A 657 11.48 54.58 -2.10
N CYS A 658 12.80 54.81 -1.94
CA CYS A 658 13.73 55.92 -2.20
C CYS A 658 15.20 55.42 -2.32
N LEU A 659 16.18 56.33 -2.14
CA LEU A 659 17.64 56.18 -2.09
C LEU A 659 18.19 57.06 -0.91
N PRO A 660 19.51 57.19 -0.57
CA PRO A 660 20.72 56.85 -1.36
C PRO A 660 22.01 56.34 -0.63
N HIS A 661 22.98 55.86 -1.43
CA HIS A 661 24.47 56.01 -1.33
C HIS A 661 25.25 55.63 -0.03
N THR A 662 26.58 55.36 -0.03
CA THR A 662 27.64 55.44 -1.08
C THR A 662 28.76 54.40 -0.89
N ASP A 663 29.58 54.23 -1.92
CA ASP A 663 30.83 53.45 -2.03
C ASP A 663 31.86 53.66 -0.91
N LYS A 664 32.66 52.62 -0.58
CA LYS A 664 34.09 52.51 -1.01
C LYS A 664 34.88 51.32 -0.43
N MET A 665 35.76 50.80 -1.30
CA MET A 665 37.15 50.31 -1.08
C MET A 665 37.46 49.23 -0.02
N ALA A 666 38.43 48.38 -0.38
CA ALA A 666 39.03 47.37 0.49
C ALA A 666 39.99 47.96 1.52
N GLN A 667 40.24 47.23 2.62
CA GLN A 667 41.61 46.76 2.92
C GLN A 667 41.67 45.63 3.97
N ASP A 668 42.91 45.13 4.12
CA ASP A 668 43.50 44.08 4.94
C ASP A 668 42.94 43.68 6.33
N GLN A 669 43.17 42.39 6.61
CA GLN A 669 43.74 41.79 7.84
C GLN A 669 43.13 42.06 9.24
N SER A 670 42.81 40.93 9.89
CA SER A 670 42.89 40.61 11.31
C SER A 670 43.57 41.61 12.27
N TYR A 671 42.99 41.77 13.47
CA TYR A 671 43.66 41.36 14.73
C TYR A 671 42.66 41.20 15.89
N TYR A 672 42.92 40.19 16.74
CA TYR A 672 42.19 39.78 17.97
C TYR A 672 40.76 39.22 17.80
#